data_AF-A0A2E3BW52-F1
#
_entry.id   AF-A0A2E3BW52-F1
#
_cell.length_a   1.000
_cell.length_b   1.000
_cell.length_c   1.000
_cell.angle_alpha   90.00
_cell.angle_beta   90.00
_cell.angle_gamma   90.00
#
_symmetry.space_group_name_H-M   'P 1'
#
loop_
_entity.id
_entity.type
_entity.pdbx_description
1 polymer ?
#
loop_
_entity_poly.entity_id
_entity_poly.type
_entity_poly.pdbx_seq_one_letter_code
_entity_poly.pdbx_strand_id
1 'polypeptide(L)'
;MDWYARKPSLEPSDPQHTEEWKDSIRQVIDKLGRNEAERILLETLAEANKNGLEIRPVSTPYLNTIHHNQQPTYPGNLSVESRIHGILRWNAMMMVTKANKENDGIGGHISTYASVSTLWEVGMNHHFKGKNMGKSIGDHIYFQGHASPGIYARSWLEGRLSKDQINNFRQEVNGKGLSSYPHPRLMPNYWEFPTVSMGLGPMSAIHHARFNRYLSDRGLADTRESTVWYTMGDGESDEPESLSEIALAAREGLDNLVFIINCNLQRLDGPVRGNGKIVQELEGRFSGAGWNVIKLLWGTKWDQLFSHENGKYLAERLNQLVDGDEQRILTGDAEIIRNELFNSPELSEMIQGWSDADILALTENVGGHDMEKIHAAFSSARANKGSPTVILARTIKGYGLGPGFAGRNTTHQKKKADIDSMIHMRDMIGLKFTNEELESYPFIEPGMMPEIEEYMQQRRKHLGGPIPERIASEKSIVVDSNIFTEFDEGTKGTLEVSTTMAFVKILRSLMKNKEVGSQVVLIIPDEARTFGMDPLFAEFGIYHPEGQLYKPVDHKTLMKYKVSNEGQIIQAGINEAGAMSTFIASAMSYSTANIPTIPFYTFYSMFGFQRVADLIWAAADGRARGFLMGATSGRTTLNGEGLQHQDGHSLLMAHTNPAVRAWDPAFAYEIAAIIKHGINEMYVENKDVINYIALYNENYSMPKVPKGVEEKDILSGMYLYREFQTNSELDKSSLDLTVNLFGSGPIMKQVLEAAEILLNKGIASKVWSVTSYGELRRDAMESEDWNRRHPTKERHSNRIQEQLGNSVPVTIAVSDNIAAVPDLIRPWVSGNFHVLGTDGFGRSDTRESLRRFYGIDSDSIVLYTLSALVRSHHSKPTVLENIITLYSEHLESMNIEELNDITSI
;
A
#
# COMPACT_ATOMS: atom_id res chain seq x y z
N MET A 1 -1.86 -35.29 -3.48
CA MET A 1 -1.26 -36.03 -4.61
C MET A 1 0.18 -35.57 -4.70
N ASP A 2 1.12 -36.44 -4.33
CA ASP A 2 2.56 -36.16 -4.33
C ASP A 2 3.08 -36.00 -5.76
N TRP A 3 3.24 -34.76 -6.22
CA TRP A 3 3.94 -34.45 -7.47
C TRP A 3 5.46 -34.68 -7.36
N TYR A 4 5.99 -34.96 -6.16
CA TYR A 4 7.39 -35.32 -5.92
C TYR A 4 7.75 -36.77 -6.31
N ALA A 5 6.78 -37.58 -6.77
CA ALA A 5 6.93 -39.03 -6.90
C ALA A 5 7.35 -39.54 -8.29
N ARG A 6 7.92 -38.72 -9.19
CA ARG A 6 8.72 -39.23 -10.32
C ARG A 6 10.20 -39.23 -9.93
N LYS A 7 10.60 -40.17 -9.08
CA LYS A 7 12.02 -40.51 -8.91
C LYS A 7 12.33 -41.68 -9.85
N PRO A 8 12.93 -41.46 -11.04
CA PRO A 8 13.62 -42.55 -11.74
C PRO A 8 14.69 -43.13 -10.80
N SER A 9 15.08 -44.40 -10.98
CA SER A 9 16.16 -45.00 -10.19
C SER A 9 17.42 -44.14 -10.29
N LEU A 10 18.09 -43.91 -9.15
CA LEU A 10 19.29 -43.07 -9.07
C LEU A 10 20.45 -43.65 -9.88
N GLU A 11 20.50 -44.98 -10.02
CA GLU A 11 21.42 -45.59 -10.95
C GLU A 11 20.82 -45.57 -12.35
N PRO A 12 21.44 -44.88 -13.31
CA PRO A 12 21.05 -45.00 -14.70
C PRO A 12 21.26 -46.46 -15.11
N SER A 13 20.28 -47.03 -15.81
CA SER A 13 20.42 -48.36 -16.41
C SER A 13 21.65 -48.46 -17.34
N ASP A 14 22.11 -47.31 -17.84
CA ASP A 14 23.35 -47.11 -18.58
C ASP A 14 24.04 -45.80 -18.15
N PRO A 15 25.03 -45.86 -17.24
CA PRO A 15 25.80 -44.69 -16.80
C PRO A 15 26.59 -44.02 -17.91
N GLN A 16 27.12 -44.78 -18.87
CA GLN A 16 27.93 -44.23 -19.96
C GLN A 16 27.06 -43.39 -20.88
N HIS A 17 25.92 -43.92 -21.31
CA HIS A 17 25.00 -43.19 -22.17
C HIS A 17 24.49 -41.91 -21.48
N THR A 18 24.24 -41.96 -20.16
CA THR A 18 23.84 -40.77 -19.40
C THR A 18 24.94 -39.69 -19.38
N GLU A 19 26.22 -40.08 -19.24
CA GLU A 19 27.33 -39.11 -19.33
C GLU A 19 27.54 -38.59 -20.75
N GLU A 20 27.33 -39.39 -21.80
CA GLU A 20 27.42 -38.91 -23.19
C GLU A 20 26.41 -37.77 -23.48
N TRP A 21 25.18 -37.87 -22.94
CA TRP A 21 24.19 -36.79 -23.02
C TRP A 21 24.63 -35.54 -22.24
N LYS A 22 25.17 -35.70 -21.02
CA LYS A 22 25.69 -34.58 -20.23
C LYS A 22 26.87 -33.90 -20.91
N ASP A 23 27.80 -34.68 -21.48
CA ASP A 23 28.95 -34.18 -22.23
C ASP A 23 28.52 -33.44 -23.49
N SER A 24 27.48 -33.91 -24.17
CA SER A 24 26.91 -33.20 -25.33
C SER A 24 26.42 -31.81 -24.93
N ILE A 25 25.73 -31.68 -23.80
CA ILE A 25 25.27 -30.38 -23.28
C ILE A 25 26.47 -29.50 -22.88
N ARG A 26 27.44 -30.04 -22.13
CA ARG A 26 28.68 -29.32 -21.75
C ARG A 26 29.40 -28.77 -22.98
N GLN A 27 29.57 -29.59 -24.02
CA GLN A 27 30.21 -29.17 -25.26
C GLN A 27 29.45 -28.08 -26.02
N VAL A 28 28.11 -28.11 -26.02
CA VAL A 28 27.29 -27.04 -26.60
C VAL A 28 27.47 -25.74 -25.83
N ILE A 29 27.45 -25.79 -24.49
CA ILE A 29 27.69 -24.60 -23.66
C ILE A 29 29.07 -24.00 -23.95
N ASP A 30 30.10 -24.84 -24.03
CA ASP A 30 31.49 -24.40 -24.25
C ASP A 30 31.73 -23.85 -25.66
N LYS A 31 31.14 -24.48 -26.70
CA LYS A 31 31.42 -24.14 -28.11
C LYS A 31 30.43 -23.13 -28.70
N LEU A 32 29.16 -23.22 -28.32
CA LEU A 32 28.05 -22.46 -28.93
C LEU A 32 27.40 -21.47 -27.97
N GLY A 33 27.69 -21.56 -26.67
CA GLY A 33 27.21 -20.65 -25.65
C GLY A 33 25.89 -21.06 -25.00
N ARG A 34 25.54 -20.36 -23.91
CA ARG A 34 24.40 -20.71 -23.03
C ARG A 34 23.04 -20.62 -23.72
N ASN A 35 22.81 -19.59 -24.55
CA ASN A 35 21.52 -19.39 -25.21
C ASN A 35 21.18 -20.54 -26.17
N GLU A 36 22.18 -21.06 -26.88
CA GLU A 36 21.99 -22.18 -27.80
C GLU A 36 21.77 -23.50 -27.03
N ALA A 37 22.50 -23.69 -25.92
CA ALA A 37 22.25 -24.81 -25.02
C ALA A 37 20.82 -24.81 -24.46
N GLU A 38 20.33 -23.64 -24.02
CA GLU A 38 18.96 -23.47 -23.55
C GLU A 38 17.93 -23.79 -24.64
N ARG A 39 18.11 -23.24 -25.86
CA ARG A 39 17.24 -23.55 -27.01
C ARG A 39 17.14 -25.05 -27.26
N ILE A 40 18.28 -25.75 -27.32
CA ILE A 40 18.34 -27.20 -27.55
C ILE A 40 17.66 -27.98 -26.42
N LEU A 41 17.85 -27.59 -25.17
CA LEU A 41 17.19 -28.22 -24.02
C LEU A 41 15.67 -28.02 -24.06
N LEU A 42 15.20 -26.82 -24.39
CA LEU A 42 13.77 -26.53 -24.56
C LEU A 42 13.16 -27.33 -25.72
N GLU A 43 13.86 -27.47 -26.84
CA GLU A 43 13.43 -28.31 -27.96
C GLU A 43 13.40 -29.79 -27.58
N THR A 44 14.39 -30.26 -26.81
CA THR A 44 14.43 -31.64 -26.29
C THR A 44 13.27 -31.89 -25.33
N LEU A 45 12.94 -30.94 -24.45
CA LEU A 45 11.79 -31.02 -23.55
C LEU A 45 10.46 -30.96 -24.33
N ALA A 46 10.36 -30.14 -25.37
CA ALA A 46 9.19 -30.07 -26.24
C ALA A 46 8.96 -31.42 -26.96
N GLU A 47 10.03 -32.02 -27.48
CA GLU A 47 9.97 -33.34 -28.10
C GLU A 47 9.64 -34.44 -27.07
N ALA A 48 10.21 -34.39 -25.86
CA ALA A 48 9.85 -35.30 -24.77
C ALA A 48 8.35 -35.21 -24.42
N ASN A 49 7.82 -34.00 -24.25
CA ASN A 49 6.40 -33.76 -23.97
C ASN A 49 5.50 -34.27 -25.10
N LYS A 50 5.88 -34.03 -26.36
CA LYS A 50 5.18 -34.54 -27.55
C LYS A 50 5.11 -36.07 -27.59
N ASN A 51 6.10 -36.75 -27.02
CA ASN A 51 6.16 -38.20 -26.88
C ASN A 51 5.58 -38.71 -25.55
N GLY A 52 4.80 -37.89 -24.82
CA GLY A 52 4.10 -38.28 -23.60
C GLY A 52 4.95 -38.28 -22.31
N LEU A 53 6.21 -37.84 -22.39
CA LEU A 53 7.09 -37.69 -21.23
C LEU A 53 6.94 -36.29 -20.65
N GLU A 54 5.96 -36.10 -19.78
CA GLU A 54 5.72 -34.79 -19.13
C GLU A 54 6.82 -34.44 -18.12
N ILE A 55 7.83 -33.68 -18.55
CA ILE A 55 8.90 -33.15 -17.67
C ILE A 55 8.65 -31.67 -17.44
N ARG A 56 8.49 -31.28 -16.16
CA ARG A 56 8.38 -29.88 -15.72
C ARG A 56 9.27 -29.69 -14.49
N PRO A 57 10.55 -29.31 -14.65
CA PRO A 57 11.40 -29.03 -13.50
C PRO A 57 10.93 -27.71 -12.89
N VAL A 58 10.29 -27.77 -11.74
CA VAL A 58 9.75 -26.58 -11.05
C VAL A 58 10.80 -25.96 -10.11
N SER A 59 11.83 -26.71 -9.73
CA SER A 59 12.88 -26.24 -8.85
C SER A 59 14.23 -26.90 -9.15
N THR A 60 15.32 -26.26 -8.74
CA THR A 60 16.69 -26.76 -8.87
C THR A 60 17.18 -27.39 -7.56
N PRO A 61 18.28 -28.17 -7.55
CA PRO A 61 18.82 -28.77 -6.32
C PRO A 61 19.01 -27.76 -5.19
N TYR A 62 18.95 -28.20 -3.92
CA TYR A 62 19.10 -27.33 -2.73
C TYR A 62 20.53 -26.84 -2.49
N LEU A 63 21.10 -26.15 -3.49
CA LEU A 63 22.43 -25.58 -3.55
C LEU A 63 22.36 -24.09 -3.90
N ASN A 64 23.48 -23.39 -3.74
CA ASN A 64 23.62 -22.01 -4.18
C ASN A 64 23.46 -21.92 -5.71
N THR A 65 22.71 -20.92 -6.18
CA THR A 65 22.57 -20.67 -7.63
C THR A 65 23.91 -20.26 -8.27
N ILE A 66 24.71 -19.47 -7.56
CA ILE A 66 26.02 -19.00 -8.03
C ILE A 66 27.10 -19.93 -7.49
N HIS A 67 27.73 -20.69 -8.39
CA HIS A 67 28.86 -21.55 -8.04
C HIS A 67 30.07 -20.73 -7.57
N HIS A 68 30.86 -21.25 -6.62
CA HIS A 68 31.98 -20.50 -6.03
C HIS A 68 33.01 -20.01 -7.06
N ASN A 69 33.30 -20.82 -8.09
CA ASN A 69 34.17 -20.41 -9.22
C ASN A 69 33.65 -19.24 -10.07
N GLN A 70 32.37 -18.84 -9.92
CA GLN A 70 31.77 -17.71 -10.63
C GLN A 70 31.62 -16.46 -9.75
N GLN A 71 32.10 -16.52 -8.50
CA GLN A 71 31.91 -15.44 -7.55
C GLN A 71 32.89 -14.29 -7.83
N PRO A 72 32.42 -13.04 -7.87
CA PRO A 72 33.30 -11.89 -7.94
C PRO A 72 34.07 -11.74 -6.62
N THR A 73 35.25 -11.14 -6.69
CA THR A 73 36.02 -10.76 -5.51
C THR A 73 35.23 -9.76 -4.66
N TYR A 74 35.19 -9.97 -3.34
CA TYR A 74 34.54 -9.03 -2.43
C TYR A 74 35.27 -7.67 -2.45
N PRO A 75 34.56 -6.55 -2.62
CA PRO A 75 35.19 -5.24 -2.81
C PRO A 75 35.55 -4.51 -1.51
N GLY A 76 35.05 -4.99 -0.36
CA GLY A 76 35.21 -4.35 0.95
C GLY A 76 36.29 -5.01 1.81
N ASN A 77 36.48 -4.45 3.01
CA ASN A 77 37.32 -5.06 4.04
C ASN A 77 36.47 -5.93 4.97
N LEU A 78 36.52 -7.26 4.78
CA LEU A 78 35.73 -8.23 5.53
C LEU A 78 35.94 -8.12 7.06
N SER A 79 37.16 -7.82 7.52
CA SER A 79 37.44 -7.70 8.96
C SER A 79 36.76 -6.48 9.56
N VAL A 80 36.84 -5.33 8.89
CA VAL A 80 36.19 -4.08 9.32
C VAL A 80 34.67 -4.22 9.27
N GLU A 81 34.14 -4.81 8.19
CA GLU A 81 32.69 -4.94 7.99
C GLU A 81 32.05 -5.98 8.92
N SER A 82 32.75 -7.08 9.23
CA SER A 82 32.31 -8.02 10.27
C SER A 82 32.20 -7.33 11.63
N ARG A 83 33.13 -6.40 11.94
CA ARG A 83 33.10 -5.62 13.18
C ARG A 83 31.97 -4.60 13.19
N ILE A 84 31.69 -3.91 12.07
CA ILE A 84 30.50 -3.07 11.88
C ILE A 84 29.25 -3.86 12.23
N HIS A 85 29.11 -5.05 11.64
CA HIS A 85 27.95 -5.92 11.83
C HIS A 85 27.72 -6.32 13.29
N GLY A 86 28.78 -6.66 14.04
CA GLY A 86 28.69 -6.91 15.48
C GLY A 86 28.22 -5.69 16.27
N ILE A 87 28.83 -4.53 16.01
CA ILE A 87 28.55 -3.25 16.68
C ILE A 87 27.09 -2.81 16.47
N LEU A 88 26.56 -2.94 15.25
CA LEU A 88 25.19 -2.54 14.96
C LEU A 88 24.16 -3.45 15.63
N ARG A 89 24.42 -4.76 15.66
CA ARG A 89 23.59 -5.72 16.41
C ARG A 89 23.58 -5.41 17.90
N TRP A 90 24.74 -5.05 18.48
CA TRP A 90 24.83 -4.60 19.87
C TRP A 90 23.92 -3.41 20.13
N ASN A 91 24.08 -2.32 19.37
CA ASN A 91 23.29 -1.10 19.57
C ASN A 91 21.79 -1.33 19.36
N ALA A 92 21.39 -2.13 18.36
CA ALA A 92 19.99 -2.50 18.15
C ALA A 92 19.42 -3.31 19.33
N MET A 93 20.19 -4.26 19.87
CA MET A 93 19.80 -5.05 21.05
C MET A 93 19.68 -4.19 22.30
N MET A 94 20.65 -3.30 22.55
CA MET A 94 20.63 -2.37 23.69
C MET A 94 19.43 -1.43 23.60
N MET A 95 19.12 -0.90 22.42
CA MET A 95 17.99 0.01 22.20
C MET A 95 16.67 -0.61 22.62
N VAL A 96 16.39 -1.82 22.13
CA VAL A 96 15.14 -2.53 22.46
C VAL A 96 15.13 -2.96 23.93
N THR A 97 16.24 -3.49 24.44
CA THR A 97 16.34 -3.98 25.82
C THR A 97 16.14 -2.84 26.81
N LYS A 98 16.84 -1.72 26.62
CA LYS A 98 16.73 -0.52 27.46
C LYS A 98 15.32 0.04 27.45
N ALA A 99 14.73 0.22 26.27
CA ALA A 99 13.35 0.71 26.15
C ALA A 99 12.35 -0.15 26.94
N ASN A 100 12.46 -1.48 26.88
CA ASN A 100 11.57 -2.39 27.62
C ASN A 100 11.90 -2.50 29.12
N LYS A 101 13.08 -2.08 29.55
CA LYS A 101 13.48 -2.04 30.96
C LYS A 101 13.01 -0.76 31.64
N GLU A 102 13.07 0.36 30.92
CA GLU A 102 12.57 1.65 31.38
C GLU A 102 11.04 1.74 31.25
N ASN A 103 10.46 1.13 30.21
CA ASN A 103 9.03 1.16 29.90
C ASN A 103 8.53 -0.25 29.56
N ASP A 104 8.04 -0.97 30.57
CA ASP A 104 7.55 -2.34 30.37
C ASP A 104 6.38 -2.37 29.37
N GLY A 105 6.38 -3.36 28.47
CA GLY A 105 5.36 -3.53 27.44
C GLY A 105 5.53 -2.68 26.17
N ILE A 106 6.55 -1.82 26.06
CA ILE A 106 6.74 -0.94 24.88
C ILE A 106 7.09 -1.73 23.59
N GLY A 107 7.62 -2.93 23.72
CA GLY A 107 7.92 -3.84 22.61
C GLY A 107 9.18 -3.47 21.81
N GLY A 108 9.31 -4.02 20.60
CA GLY A 108 10.52 -3.93 19.76
C GLY A 108 10.94 -5.32 19.29
N HIS A 109 11.88 -5.45 18.34
CA HIS A 109 12.35 -6.76 17.89
C HIS A 109 13.88 -6.75 17.78
N ILE A 110 14.53 -7.72 18.43
CA ILE A 110 16.00 -7.85 18.40
C ILE A 110 16.39 -8.81 17.27
N SER A 111 15.68 -9.93 17.19
CA SER A 111 16.10 -11.11 16.44
C SER A 111 15.87 -11.04 14.93
N THR A 112 14.88 -10.24 14.50
CA THR A 112 14.59 -10.02 13.07
C THR A 112 15.71 -9.22 12.43
N TYR A 113 16.20 -8.14 13.07
CA TYR A 113 17.35 -7.42 12.54
C TYR A 113 18.61 -8.31 12.55
N ALA A 114 18.84 -9.07 13.62
CA ALA A 114 19.99 -9.98 13.69
C ALA A 114 20.05 -10.97 12.52
N SER A 115 18.92 -11.47 12.02
CA SER A 115 18.91 -12.40 10.88
C SER A 115 19.18 -11.74 9.53
N VAL A 116 18.72 -10.50 9.32
CA VAL A 116 18.85 -9.80 8.02
C VAL A 116 20.06 -8.84 7.96
N SER A 117 20.66 -8.54 9.10
CA SER A 117 21.70 -7.51 9.24
C SER A 117 22.88 -7.67 8.27
N THR A 118 23.39 -8.88 8.04
CA THR A 118 24.49 -9.10 7.08
C THR A 118 24.10 -8.71 5.65
N LEU A 119 22.89 -9.08 5.20
CA LEU A 119 22.35 -8.72 3.88
C LEU A 119 22.28 -7.19 3.73
N TRP A 120 21.79 -6.51 4.76
CA TRP A 120 21.64 -5.05 4.73
C TRP A 120 22.98 -4.33 4.80
N GLU A 121 23.96 -4.81 5.58
CA GLU A 121 25.27 -4.17 5.64
C GLU A 121 26.05 -4.30 4.34
N VAL A 122 26.02 -5.47 3.67
CA VAL A 122 26.58 -5.61 2.31
C VAL A 122 25.87 -4.68 1.33
N GLY A 123 24.54 -4.58 1.45
CA GLY A 123 23.72 -3.61 0.71
C GLY A 123 24.18 -2.17 0.93
N MET A 124 24.24 -1.73 2.19
CA MET A 124 24.61 -0.38 2.59
C MET A 124 26.06 -0.01 2.22
N ASN A 125 26.98 -0.97 2.26
CA ASN A 125 28.39 -0.72 1.96
C ASN A 125 28.67 -0.75 0.46
N HIS A 126 27.99 -1.57 -0.34
CA HIS A 126 28.41 -1.84 -1.72
C HIS A 126 27.34 -1.66 -2.80
N HIS A 127 26.06 -1.65 -2.46
CA HIS A 127 24.99 -1.72 -3.47
C HIS A 127 23.98 -0.60 -3.41
N PHE A 128 23.42 -0.26 -2.26
CA PHE A 128 22.29 0.67 -2.15
C PHE A 128 22.72 2.11 -2.42
N LYS A 129 22.22 2.69 -3.53
CA LYS A 129 22.51 4.07 -3.94
C LYS A 129 21.64 5.06 -3.16
N GLY A 130 22.26 6.05 -2.53
CA GLY A 130 21.58 7.20 -1.94
C GLY A 130 21.25 8.27 -2.98
N LYS A 131 20.62 9.36 -2.54
CA LYS A 131 20.01 10.38 -3.41
C LYS A 131 21.00 11.39 -4.01
N ASN A 132 22.26 11.39 -3.57
CA ASN A 132 23.28 12.35 -4.00
C ASN A 132 24.22 11.79 -5.10
N MET A 133 23.81 10.77 -5.86
CA MET A 133 24.57 10.20 -6.98
C MET A 133 24.32 10.94 -8.31
N GLY A 134 24.84 12.15 -8.45
CA GLY A 134 24.79 12.90 -9.71
C GLY A 134 23.34 13.14 -10.20
N LYS A 135 22.96 12.51 -11.32
CA LYS A 135 21.59 12.60 -11.89
C LYS A 135 20.65 11.47 -11.43
N SER A 136 21.15 10.49 -10.67
CA SER A 136 20.33 9.38 -10.16
C SER A 136 19.41 9.87 -9.04
N ILE A 137 18.17 9.39 -9.02
CA ILE A 137 17.22 9.62 -7.91
C ILE A 137 17.48 8.70 -6.70
N GLY A 138 18.55 7.92 -6.72
CA GLY A 138 18.87 6.91 -5.70
C GLY A 138 18.07 5.62 -5.88
N ASP A 139 18.36 4.63 -5.05
CA ASP A 139 17.57 3.40 -4.96
C ASP A 139 16.38 3.58 -4.00
N HIS A 140 15.38 2.72 -4.14
CA HIS A 140 14.22 2.69 -3.24
C HIS A 140 14.28 1.42 -2.39
N ILE A 141 14.57 1.55 -1.09
CA ILE A 141 14.77 0.40 -0.20
C ILE A 141 13.57 0.28 0.76
N TYR A 142 12.76 -0.74 0.53
CA TYR A 142 11.64 -1.12 1.38
C TYR A 142 12.18 -2.05 2.48
N PHE A 143 12.63 -1.44 3.58
CA PHE A 143 13.13 -2.15 4.74
C PHE A 143 12.03 -2.93 5.45
N GLN A 144 12.31 -4.17 5.87
CA GLN A 144 11.41 -4.94 6.71
C GLN A 144 11.14 -4.19 8.04
N GLY A 145 9.88 -3.86 8.31
CA GLY A 145 9.52 -2.90 9.36
C GLY A 145 10.05 -3.26 10.75
N HIS A 146 9.92 -4.52 11.16
CA HIS A 146 10.36 -4.99 12.49
C HIS A 146 11.87 -4.91 12.74
N ALA A 147 12.68 -4.73 11.70
CA ALA A 147 14.13 -4.61 11.79
C ALA A 147 14.61 -3.14 11.83
N SER A 148 13.70 -2.17 12.03
CA SER A 148 14.01 -0.75 12.22
C SER A 148 15.10 -0.43 13.26
N PRO A 149 15.25 -1.15 14.40
CA PRO A 149 16.28 -0.81 15.39
C PRO A 149 17.70 -0.88 14.83
N GLY A 150 17.95 -1.74 13.85
CA GLY A 150 19.24 -1.84 13.17
C GLY A 150 19.56 -0.62 12.30
N ILE A 151 18.57 -0.11 11.58
CA ILE A 151 18.72 1.10 10.76
C ILE A 151 18.93 2.34 11.64
N TYR A 152 18.26 2.39 12.80
CA TYR A 152 18.52 3.43 13.81
C TYR A 152 19.92 3.30 14.43
N ALA A 153 20.34 2.08 14.79
CA ALA A 153 21.69 1.83 15.31
C ALA A 153 22.78 2.26 14.32
N ARG A 154 22.56 2.03 13.01
CA ARG A 154 23.44 2.50 11.95
C ARG A 154 23.45 4.01 11.84
N SER A 155 22.28 4.64 11.76
CA SER A 155 22.16 6.10 11.65
C SER A 155 22.67 6.85 12.88
N TRP A 156 22.62 6.22 14.06
CA TRP A 156 23.25 6.71 15.28
C TRP A 156 24.77 6.84 15.13
N LEU A 157 25.45 5.79 14.66
CA LEU A 157 26.90 5.81 14.43
C LEU A 157 27.31 6.65 13.21
N GLU A 158 26.42 6.84 12.24
CA GLU A 158 26.60 7.81 11.17
C GLU A 158 26.38 9.28 11.65
N GLY A 159 26.04 9.50 12.93
CA GLY A 159 25.85 10.82 13.52
C GLY A 159 24.55 11.53 13.10
N ARG A 160 23.56 10.79 12.59
CA ARG A 160 22.29 11.35 12.09
C ARG A 160 21.17 11.37 13.12
N LEU A 161 21.34 10.66 14.23
CA LEU A 161 20.38 10.62 15.33
C LEU A 161 21.02 11.18 16.59
N SER A 162 20.21 11.85 17.41
CA SER A 162 20.63 12.34 18.72
C SER A 162 20.51 11.27 19.80
N LYS A 163 21.21 11.49 20.91
CA LYS A 163 21.13 10.64 22.10
C LYS A 163 19.71 10.58 22.67
N ASP A 164 18.99 11.70 22.67
CA ASP A 164 17.58 11.76 23.08
C ASP A 164 16.73 10.81 22.23
N GLN A 165 16.88 10.85 20.90
CA GLN A 165 16.12 9.99 19.98
C GLN A 165 16.36 8.50 20.22
N ILE A 166 17.63 8.09 20.37
CA ILE A 166 17.97 6.67 20.58
C ILE A 166 17.46 6.15 21.93
N ASN A 167 17.47 6.96 22.98
CA ASN A 167 16.88 6.58 24.27
C ASN A 167 15.34 6.56 24.23
N ASN A 168 14.71 7.37 23.36
CA ASN A 168 13.26 7.47 23.20
C ASN A 168 12.71 6.60 22.06
N PHE A 169 13.32 5.45 21.79
CA PHE A 169 12.77 4.48 20.84
C PHE A 169 11.33 4.11 21.25
N ARG A 170 10.39 4.22 20.30
CA ARG A 170 8.93 4.05 20.47
C ARG A 170 8.24 5.07 21.39
N GLN A 171 8.90 6.19 21.70
CA GLN A 171 8.37 7.26 22.56
C GLN A 171 8.39 8.60 21.82
N GLU A 172 7.45 8.82 20.91
CA GLU A 172 7.48 9.92 19.94
C GLU A 172 6.59 11.13 20.27
N VAL A 173 5.66 11.00 21.22
CA VAL A 173 4.67 12.05 21.56
C VAL A 173 5.33 13.39 21.91
N ASN A 174 6.50 13.36 22.55
CA ASN A 174 7.24 14.56 22.94
C ASN A 174 8.14 15.12 21.82
N GLY A 175 8.05 14.59 20.60
CA GLY A 175 8.80 15.06 19.41
C GLY A 175 10.29 14.67 19.39
N LYS A 176 10.77 13.94 20.39
CA LYS A 176 12.18 13.54 20.55
C LYS A 176 12.40 12.02 20.47
N GLY A 177 11.45 11.29 19.88
CA GLY A 177 11.49 9.83 19.78
C GLY A 177 11.88 9.30 18.42
N LEU A 178 11.88 7.97 18.32
CA LEU A 178 11.97 7.23 17.06
C LEU A 178 10.73 6.35 16.92
N SER A 179 10.11 6.38 15.75
CA SER A 179 8.95 5.54 15.47
C SER A 179 9.30 4.06 15.54
N SER A 180 8.32 3.23 15.86
CA SER A 180 8.48 1.77 15.95
C SER A 180 8.95 1.17 14.62
N TYR A 181 8.42 1.67 13.50
CA TYR A 181 8.60 1.12 12.15
C TYR A 181 8.78 2.25 11.12
N PRO A 182 8.99 1.93 9.83
CA PRO A 182 9.07 2.90 8.74
C PRO A 182 7.76 3.67 8.53
N HIS A 183 7.60 4.79 9.23
CA HIS A 183 6.43 5.67 9.15
C HIS A 183 6.84 7.06 8.62
N PRO A 184 6.77 7.31 7.31
CA PRO A 184 7.11 8.62 6.74
C PRO A 184 6.26 9.76 7.28
N ARG A 185 5.02 9.51 7.72
CA ARG A 185 4.19 10.54 8.35
C ARG A 185 4.75 11.01 9.69
N LEU A 186 5.36 10.10 10.46
CA LEU A 186 5.91 10.36 11.79
C LEU A 186 7.38 10.82 11.75
N MET A 187 8.14 10.36 10.76
CA MET A 187 9.54 10.75 10.53
C MET A 187 9.75 11.26 9.08
N PRO A 188 9.23 12.46 8.74
CA PRO A 188 9.05 12.94 7.35
C PRO A 188 10.31 13.21 6.55
N ASN A 189 11.47 13.23 7.19
CA ASN A 189 12.77 13.46 6.58
C ASN A 189 13.68 12.21 6.65
N TYR A 190 13.14 11.08 7.13
CA TYR A 190 13.91 9.86 7.39
C TYR A 190 13.35 8.65 6.66
N TRP A 191 12.18 8.16 7.04
CA TRP A 191 11.58 6.97 6.43
C TRP A 191 10.89 7.30 5.11
N GLU A 192 10.95 6.38 4.15
CA GLU A 192 10.42 6.58 2.79
C GLU A 192 9.18 5.73 2.49
N PHE A 193 9.14 4.48 2.95
CA PHE A 193 8.11 3.50 2.57
C PHE A 193 7.55 2.76 3.79
N PRO A 194 6.22 2.77 4.01
CA PRO A 194 5.56 1.93 5.01
C PRO A 194 5.57 0.45 4.60
N THR A 195 6.01 -0.43 5.50
CA THR A 195 6.21 -1.87 5.21
C THR A 195 5.80 -2.81 6.33
N VAL A 196 5.35 -2.30 7.49
CA VAL A 196 5.08 -3.17 8.64
C VAL A 196 3.75 -3.91 8.55
N SER A 197 2.77 -3.37 7.79
CA SER A 197 1.64 -4.19 7.36
C SER A 197 2.12 -5.11 6.25
N MET A 198 2.32 -6.38 6.61
CA MET A 198 2.92 -7.41 5.75
C MET A 198 2.06 -7.63 4.50
N GLY A 199 2.69 -7.94 3.37
CA GLY A 199 1.98 -8.14 2.10
C GLY A 199 1.76 -6.87 1.27
N LEU A 200 1.64 -5.68 1.90
CA LEU A 200 1.47 -4.42 1.14
C LEU A 200 2.77 -3.94 0.46
N GLY A 201 3.90 -4.12 1.16
CA GLY A 201 5.24 -3.78 0.70
C GLY A 201 5.66 -4.37 -0.66
N PRO A 202 5.56 -5.69 -0.90
CA PRO A 202 5.99 -6.33 -2.15
C PRO A 202 5.19 -5.84 -3.35
N MET A 203 3.86 -5.79 -3.22
CA MET A 203 2.99 -5.27 -4.28
C MET A 203 3.29 -3.79 -4.57
N SER A 204 3.45 -2.96 -3.54
CA SER A 204 3.84 -1.56 -3.70
C SER A 204 5.21 -1.41 -4.37
N ALA A 205 6.18 -2.26 -4.05
CA ALA A 205 7.51 -2.25 -4.65
C ALA A 205 7.47 -2.64 -6.14
N ILE A 206 6.67 -3.65 -6.53
CA ILE A 206 6.45 -4.03 -7.93
C ILE A 206 5.88 -2.85 -8.71
N HIS A 207 4.82 -2.21 -8.19
CA HIS A 207 4.18 -1.08 -8.85
C HIS A 207 5.06 0.18 -8.85
N HIS A 208 5.93 0.38 -7.86
CA HIS A 208 6.92 1.45 -7.88
C HIS A 208 7.99 1.22 -8.95
N ALA A 209 8.51 -0.01 -9.10
CA ALA A 209 9.46 -0.34 -10.17
C ALA A 209 8.84 -0.13 -11.56
N ARG A 210 7.59 -0.54 -11.73
CA ARG A 210 6.78 -0.25 -12.93
C ARG A 210 6.61 1.25 -13.16
N PHE A 211 6.29 2.01 -12.12
CA PHE A 211 6.08 3.46 -12.24
C PHE A 211 7.38 4.21 -12.55
N ASN A 212 8.53 3.72 -12.08
CA ASN A 212 9.82 4.24 -12.49
C ASN A 212 10.03 4.10 -14.01
N ARG A 213 9.65 2.95 -14.60
CA ARG A 213 9.66 2.79 -16.07
C ARG A 213 8.72 3.78 -16.76
N TYR A 214 7.49 3.92 -16.25
CA TYR A 214 6.52 4.90 -16.75
C TYR A 214 7.10 6.34 -16.76
N LEU A 215 7.73 6.76 -15.66
CA LEU A 215 8.33 8.10 -15.56
C LEU A 215 9.47 8.30 -16.58
N SER A 216 10.30 7.27 -16.79
CA SER A 216 11.40 7.31 -17.76
C SER A 216 10.89 7.33 -19.20
N ASP A 217 9.98 6.42 -19.56
CA ASP A 217 9.45 6.27 -20.92
C ASP A 217 8.65 7.51 -21.34
N ARG A 218 7.96 8.16 -20.39
CA ARG A 218 7.26 9.44 -20.60
C ARG A 218 8.16 10.67 -20.53
N GLY A 219 9.44 10.51 -20.25
CA GLY A 219 10.41 11.61 -20.14
C GLY A 219 10.17 12.56 -18.96
N LEU A 220 9.49 12.11 -17.90
CA LEU A 220 9.18 12.90 -16.70
C LEU A 220 10.34 12.92 -15.69
N ALA A 221 11.03 11.79 -15.53
CA ALA A 221 12.24 11.67 -14.70
C ALA A 221 13.16 10.56 -15.21
N ASP A 222 14.48 10.73 -15.06
CA ASP A 222 15.45 9.68 -15.38
C ASP A 222 15.61 8.74 -14.19
N THR A 223 14.90 7.60 -14.26
CA THR A 223 14.88 6.59 -13.19
C THR A 223 15.72 5.36 -13.52
N ARG A 224 16.36 5.31 -14.71
CA ARG A 224 16.95 4.09 -15.30
C ARG A 224 18.06 3.45 -14.47
N GLU A 225 18.77 4.27 -13.69
CA GLU A 225 19.88 3.83 -12.82
C GLU A 225 19.41 3.42 -11.41
N SER A 226 18.11 3.53 -11.13
CA SER A 226 17.52 3.31 -9.81
C SER A 226 16.99 1.89 -9.71
N THR A 227 17.18 1.27 -8.56
CA THR A 227 16.68 -0.07 -8.27
C THR A 227 15.72 -0.02 -7.09
N VAL A 228 14.58 -0.69 -7.21
CA VAL A 228 13.67 -0.97 -6.10
C VAL A 228 14.13 -2.25 -5.41
N TRP A 229 14.49 -2.14 -4.14
CA TRP A 229 14.88 -3.24 -3.29
C TRP A 229 13.78 -3.52 -2.27
N TYR A 230 13.13 -4.68 -2.38
CA TYR A 230 12.15 -5.12 -1.40
C TYR A 230 12.77 -6.13 -0.45
N THR A 231 12.63 -5.92 0.87
CA THR A 231 13.17 -6.84 1.87
C THR A 231 12.05 -7.37 2.75
N MET A 232 11.88 -8.70 2.80
CA MET A 232 10.84 -9.34 3.60
C MET A 232 11.31 -10.62 4.29
N GLY A 233 10.53 -11.09 5.25
CA GLY A 233 10.67 -12.45 5.78
C GLY A 233 9.99 -13.47 4.87
N ASP A 234 10.42 -14.72 4.92
CA ASP A 234 9.72 -15.83 4.28
C ASP A 234 8.29 -16.03 4.79
N GLY A 235 8.03 -15.83 6.09
CA GLY A 235 6.68 -15.93 6.65
C GLY A 235 5.68 -14.91 6.10
N GLU A 236 6.15 -13.74 5.63
CA GLU A 236 5.30 -12.72 5.01
C GLU A 236 4.76 -13.16 3.62
N SER A 237 5.40 -14.16 3.00
CA SER A 237 4.92 -14.71 1.72
C SER A 237 3.59 -15.47 1.80
N ASP A 238 3.08 -15.71 3.02
CA ASP A 238 1.75 -16.28 3.23
C ASP A 238 0.62 -15.25 3.00
N GLU A 239 0.92 -13.94 3.06
CA GLU A 239 -0.06 -12.90 2.69
C GLU A 239 -0.35 -12.95 1.18
N PRO A 240 -1.61 -12.96 0.73
CA PRO A 240 -1.94 -13.03 -0.70
C PRO A 240 -1.28 -11.95 -1.55
N GLU A 241 -1.24 -10.72 -1.04
CA GLU A 241 -0.64 -9.53 -1.68
C GLU A 241 0.86 -9.69 -1.89
N SER A 242 1.53 -10.55 -1.10
CA SER A 242 2.96 -10.79 -1.24
C SER A 242 3.37 -11.38 -2.57
N LEU A 243 2.48 -12.19 -3.16
CA LEU A 243 2.79 -12.99 -4.34
C LEU A 243 1.80 -12.75 -5.49
N SER A 244 0.77 -11.93 -5.32
CA SER A 244 -0.27 -11.71 -6.34
C SER A 244 0.27 -11.07 -7.63
N GLU A 245 1.25 -10.17 -7.53
CA GLU A 245 1.76 -9.38 -8.66
C GLU A 245 3.11 -9.85 -9.24
N ILE A 246 3.64 -10.99 -8.81
CA ILE A 246 4.94 -11.47 -9.32
C ILE A 246 4.88 -11.72 -10.84
N ALA A 247 3.76 -12.21 -11.36
CA ALA A 247 3.59 -12.41 -12.80
C ALA A 247 3.57 -11.09 -13.59
N LEU A 248 3.00 -10.01 -13.02
CA LEU A 248 3.04 -8.67 -13.63
C LEU A 248 4.49 -8.20 -13.77
N ALA A 249 5.30 -8.34 -12.72
CA ALA A 249 6.69 -7.87 -12.73
C ALA A 249 7.54 -8.55 -13.82
N ALA A 250 7.34 -9.86 -14.03
CA ALA A 250 8.03 -10.60 -15.07
C ALA A 250 7.49 -10.25 -16.47
N ARG A 251 6.15 -10.15 -16.63
CA ARG A 251 5.52 -9.77 -17.90
C ARG A 251 6.01 -8.42 -18.42
N GLU A 252 6.24 -7.47 -17.52
CA GLU A 252 6.74 -6.13 -17.89
C GLU A 252 8.27 -6.01 -17.79
N GLY A 253 8.99 -7.13 -17.61
CA GLY A 253 10.45 -7.17 -17.65
C GLY A 253 11.13 -6.25 -16.63
N LEU A 254 10.60 -6.15 -15.39
CA LEU A 254 11.03 -5.21 -14.36
C LEU A 254 12.41 -5.56 -13.76
N ASP A 255 13.47 -5.48 -14.56
CA ASP A 255 14.86 -5.70 -14.14
C ASP A 255 15.44 -4.58 -13.25
N ASN A 256 14.64 -3.57 -12.92
CA ASN A 256 14.89 -2.57 -11.90
C ASN A 256 14.30 -2.95 -10.54
N LEU A 257 13.85 -4.21 -10.36
CA LEU A 257 13.28 -4.74 -9.13
C LEU A 257 14.09 -5.94 -8.60
N VAL A 258 14.47 -5.87 -7.32
CA VAL A 258 15.11 -6.97 -6.59
C VAL A 258 14.36 -7.24 -5.29
N PHE A 259 13.88 -8.48 -5.12
CA PHE A 259 13.36 -8.98 -3.85
C PHE A 259 14.48 -9.67 -3.08
N ILE A 260 14.57 -9.42 -1.78
CA ILE A 260 15.46 -10.10 -0.83
C ILE A 260 14.55 -10.75 0.22
N ILE A 261 14.34 -12.06 0.09
CA ILE A 261 13.53 -12.84 1.01
C ILE A 261 14.47 -13.48 2.04
N ASN A 262 14.33 -13.04 3.28
CA ASN A 262 15.02 -13.59 4.43
C ASN A 262 14.37 -14.92 4.85
N CYS A 263 14.86 -16.02 4.25
CA CYS A 263 14.46 -17.39 4.53
C CYS A 263 15.14 -17.89 5.81
N ASN A 264 14.72 -17.35 6.96
CA ASN A 264 15.14 -17.85 8.26
C ASN A 264 14.36 -19.11 8.70
N LEU A 265 13.42 -19.55 7.85
CA LEU A 265 12.55 -20.72 7.96
C LEU A 265 11.48 -20.60 9.04
N GLN A 266 11.40 -19.48 9.78
CA GLN A 266 10.49 -19.26 10.90
C GLN A 266 9.58 -18.05 10.70
N ARG A 267 8.34 -18.20 11.15
CA ARG A 267 7.44 -17.10 11.49
C ARG A 267 7.43 -16.89 13.01
N LEU A 268 6.38 -16.23 13.52
CA LEU A 268 6.31 -15.83 14.92
C LEU A 268 6.29 -17.03 15.87
N ASP A 269 5.45 -18.02 15.59
CA ASP A 269 5.16 -19.16 16.49
C ASP A 269 5.76 -20.49 16.02
N GLY A 270 6.72 -20.47 15.09
CA GLY A 270 7.42 -21.67 14.61
C GLY A 270 7.78 -21.61 13.13
N PRO A 271 8.11 -22.76 12.50
CA PRO A 271 8.49 -22.81 11.10
C PRO A 271 7.39 -22.36 10.13
N VAL A 272 7.77 -21.80 8.98
CA VAL A 272 6.83 -21.43 7.90
C VAL A 272 6.28 -22.69 7.21
N ARG A 273 7.18 -23.63 6.88
CA ARG A 273 6.86 -24.93 6.26
C ARG A 273 7.62 -26.07 6.94
N GLY A 274 7.28 -26.38 8.19
CA GLY A 274 8.00 -27.40 8.98
C GLY A 274 8.16 -28.77 8.29
N ASN A 275 7.13 -29.23 7.57
CA ASN A 275 7.11 -30.50 6.82
C ASN A 275 7.50 -30.36 5.34
N GLY A 276 7.94 -29.18 4.91
CA GLY A 276 8.27 -28.87 3.52
C GLY A 276 9.56 -28.07 3.42
N LYS A 277 9.75 -27.36 2.30
CA LYS A 277 10.88 -26.46 2.09
C LYS A 277 10.42 -25.12 1.51
N ILE A 278 10.33 -24.08 2.33
CA ILE A 278 9.81 -22.77 1.91
C ILE A 278 10.65 -22.16 0.78
N VAL A 279 11.97 -22.34 0.81
CA VAL A 279 12.86 -21.87 -0.26
C VAL A 279 12.53 -22.54 -1.60
N GLN A 280 12.23 -23.84 -1.61
CA GLN A 280 11.88 -24.56 -2.84
C GLN A 280 10.46 -24.21 -3.33
N GLU A 281 9.52 -24.00 -2.40
CA GLU A 281 8.19 -23.49 -2.72
C GLU A 281 8.28 -22.10 -3.39
N LEU A 282 9.06 -21.18 -2.81
CA LEU A 282 9.26 -19.84 -3.36
C LEU A 282 10.03 -19.88 -4.69
N GLU A 283 11.08 -20.69 -4.80
CA GLU A 283 11.78 -20.90 -6.08
C GLU A 283 10.81 -21.31 -7.18
N GLY A 284 9.92 -22.27 -6.91
CA GLY A 284 8.94 -22.74 -7.87
C GLY A 284 7.93 -21.66 -8.28
N ARG A 285 7.42 -20.89 -7.32
CA ARG A 285 6.48 -19.79 -7.60
C ARG A 285 7.13 -18.67 -8.42
N PHE A 286 8.31 -18.21 -8.02
CA PHE A 286 9.01 -17.12 -8.71
C PHE A 286 9.55 -17.55 -10.08
N SER A 287 10.14 -18.74 -10.20
CA SER A 287 10.60 -19.27 -11.50
C SER A 287 9.43 -19.48 -12.44
N GLY A 288 8.31 -20.05 -11.95
CA GLY A 288 7.09 -20.24 -12.72
C GLY A 288 6.44 -18.93 -13.18
N ALA A 289 6.68 -17.82 -12.45
CA ALA A 289 6.26 -16.48 -12.84
C ALA A 289 7.22 -15.79 -13.81
N GLY A 290 8.41 -16.34 -14.09
CA GLY A 290 9.41 -15.76 -15.00
C GLY A 290 10.46 -14.86 -14.34
N TRP A 291 10.70 -15.01 -13.03
CA TRP A 291 11.74 -14.26 -12.32
C TRP A 291 13.10 -14.94 -12.42
N ASN A 292 14.17 -14.15 -12.36
CA ASN A 292 15.50 -14.65 -12.06
C ASN A 292 15.58 -15.02 -10.56
N VAL A 293 15.78 -16.30 -10.24
CA VAL A 293 15.85 -16.79 -8.86
C VAL A 293 17.29 -17.09 -8.44
N ILE A 294 17.77 -16.39 -7.42
CA ILE A 294 19.08 -16.61 -6.80
C ILE A 294 18.89 -17.23 -5.42
N LYS A 295 19.18 -18.52 -5.29
CA LYS A 295 19.27 -19.21 -4.00
C LYS A 295 20.63 -18.94 -3.37
N LEU A 296 20.59 -18.37 -2.17
CA LEU A 296 21.74 -18.02 -1.35
C LEU A 296 21.63 -18.82 -0.04
N LEU A 297 22.07 -20.09 -0.09
CA LEU A 297 21.80 -21.09 0.94
C LEU A 297 22.99 -21.32 1.88
N TRP A 298 24.18 -21.50 1.32
CA TRP A 298 25.37 -21.99 2.03
C TRP A 298 26.53 -21.01 1.93
N GLY A 299 27.24 -20.77 3.03
CA GLY A 299 28.39 -19.89 3.09
C GLY A 299 29.66 -20.52 2.51
N THR A 300 30.75 -19.76 2.51
CA THR A 300 32.04 -20.13 1.90
C THR A 300 32.67 -21.37 2.56
N LYS A 301 32.41 -21.65 3.85
CA LYS A 301 32.90 -22.86 4.52
C LYS A 301 32.33 -24.15 3.93
N TRP A 302 31.17 -24.08 3.26
CA TRP A 302 30.54 -25.24 2.63
C TRP A 302 31.12 -25.58 1.25
N ASP A 303 31.81 -24.65 0.59
CA ASP A 303 32.30 -24.86 -0.79
C ASP A 303 33.28 -26.04 -0.87
N GLN A 304 34.14 -26.21 0.14
CA GLN A 304 35.09 -27.32 0.21
C GLN A 304 34.36 -28.66 0.33
N LEU A 305 33.28 -28.72 1.11
CA LEU A 305 32.49 -29.94 1.28
C LEU A 305 31.72 -30.29 0.00
N PHE A 306 31.16 -29.30 -0.70
CA PHE A 306 30.51 -29.54 -1.99
C PHE A 306 31.49 -29.92 -3.10
N SER A 307 32.74 -29.46 -3.02
CA SER A 307 33.81 -29.82 -3.95
C SER A 307 34.50 -31.15 -3.64
N HIS A 308 34.21 -31.76 -2.48
CA HIS A 308 34.70 -33.08 -2.11
C HIS A 308 34.11 -34.17 -3.02
N GLU A 309 34.79 -35.31 -3.18
CA GLU A 309 34.27 -36.44 -3.98
C GLU A 309 32.89 -36.95 -3.50
N ASN A 310 32.67 -36.86 -2.18
CA ASN A 310 31.41 -37.21 -1.51
C ASN A 310 30.39 -36.06 -1.47
N GLY A 311 30.69 -34.89 -2.03
CA GLY A 311 29.84 -33.68 -1.98
C GLY A 311 28.44 -33.88 -2.57
N LYS A 312 28.28 -34.81 -3.52
CA LYS A 312 26.98 -35.19 -4.09
C LYS A 312 26.03 -35.79 -3.05
N TYR A 313 26.55 -36.59 -2.11
CA TYR A 313 25.76 -37.18 -1.02
C TYR A 313 25.33 -36.10 -0.02
N LEU A 314 26.18 -35.10 0.23
CA LEU A 314 25.85 -33.98 1.09
C LEU A 314 24.73 -33.12 0.48
N ALA A 315 24.84 -32.81 -0.82
CA ALA A 315 23.81 -32.10 -1.55
C ALA A 315 22.46 -32.85 -1.51
N GLU A 316 22.48 -34.17 -1.69
CA GLU A 316 21.27 -34.99 -1.58
C GLU A 316 20.70 -34.98 -0.17
N ARG A 317 21.55 -35.14 0.86
CA ARG A 317 21.12 -35.12 2.26
C ARG A 317 20.43 -33.82 2.62
N LEU A 318 21.03 -32.68 2.27
CA LEU A 318 20.45 -31.35 2.52
C LEU A 318 19.13 -31.16 1.77
N ASN A 319 19.01 -31.71 0.56
CA ASN A 319 17.78 -31.67 -0.22
C ASN A 319 16.64 -32.53 0.40
N GLN A 320 16.99 -33.62 1.10
CA GLN A 320 16.01 -34.49 1.77
C GLN A 320 15.49 -33.93 3.10
N LEU A 321 16.22 -33.02 3.75
CA LEU A 321 15.80 -32.41 5.01
C LEU A 321 14.63 -31.43 4.77
N VAL A 322 13.51 -31.65 5.46
CA VAL A 322 12.44 -30.65 5.60
C VAL A 322 12.92 -29.51 6.51
N ASP A 323 12.31 -28.32 6.40
CA ASP A 323 12.76 -27.13 7.12
C ASP A 323 12.74 -27.31 8.64
N GLY A 324 11.82 -28.12 9.18
CA GLY A 324 11.77 -28.43 10.61
C GLY A 324 13.01 -29.19 11.09
N ASP A 325 13.41 -30.24 10.35
CA ASP A 325 14.62 -31.00 10.64
C ASP A 325 15.88 -30.18 10.37
N GLU A 326 15.90 -29.43 9.27
CA GLU A 326 17.01 -28.54 8.94
C GLU A 326 17.26 -27.53 10.09
N GLN A 327 16.21 -26.88 10.59
CA GLN A 327 16.33 -25.99 11.74
C GLN A 327 16.87 -26.71 12.99
N ARG A 328 16.25 -27.83 13.37
CA ARG A 328 16.64 -28.58 14.57
C ARG A 328 18.08 -29.07 14.51
N ILE A 329 18.50 -29.60 13.36
CA ILE A 329 19.84 -30.16 13.18
C ILE A 329 20.89 -29.04 13.11
N LEU A 330 20.72 -28.03 12.25
CA LEU A 330 21.76 -26.99 12.09
C LEU A 330 21.93 -26.07 13.30
N THR A 331 20.94 -26.04 14.21
CA THR A 331 21.00 -25.27 15.47
C THR A 331 21.15 -26.17 16.70
N GLY A 332 21.37 -27.47 16.48
CA GLY A 332 21.70 -28.44 17.54
C GLY A 332 23.14 -28.32 18.00
N ASP A 333 23.53 -29.19 18.93
CA ASP A 333 24.93 -29.35 19.30
C ASP A 333 25.72 -30.13 18.24
N ALA A 334 27.04 -30.17 18.39
CA ALA A 334 27.91 -30.85 17.44
C ALA A 334 27.63 -32.37 17.35
N GLU A 335 27.14 -32.99 18.42
CA GLU A 335 26.78 -34.41 18.43
C GLU A 335 25.58 -34.68 17.53
N ILE A 336 24.50 -33.90 17.65
CA ILE A 336 23.32 -33.98 16.78
C ILE A 336 23.73 -33.75 15.33
N ILE A 337 24.54 -32.73 15.04
CA ILE A 337 24.97 -32.43 13.67
C ILE A 337 25.77 -33.60 13.10
N ARG A 338 26.75 -34.12 13.84
CA ARG A 338 27.61 -35.22 13.39
C ARG A 338 26.79 -36.48 13.11
N ASN A 339 25.86 -36.83 14.01
CA ASN A 339 25.11 -38.08 13.93
C ASN A 339 23.91 -38.01 12.98
N GLU A 340 23.28 -36.84 12.82
CA GLU A 340 22.07 -36.71 12.01
C GLU A 340 22.30 -36.06 10.64
N LEU A 341 23.20 -35.07 10.52
CA LEU A 341 23.53 -34.49 9.22
C LEU A 341 24.52 -35.38 8.45
N PHE A 342 25.61 -35.80 9.09
CA PHE A 342 26.68 -36.59 8.46
C PHE A 342 26.52 -38.09 8.70
N ASN A 343 25.29 -38.59 8.56
CA ASN A 343 24.84 -39.88 9.07
C ASN A 343 25.14 -41.12 8.19
N SER A 344 25.95 -40.98 7.14
CA SER A 344 26.42 -42.09 6.31
C SER A 344 27.95 -42.19 6.33
N PRO A 345 28.55 -43.34 5.97
CA PRO A 345 30.00 -43.47 5.90
C PRO A 345 30.67 -42.39 5.02
N GLU A 346 30.09 -42.12 3.85
CA GLU A 346 30.59 -41.12 2.88
C GLU A 346 30.54 -39.70 3.46
N LEU A 347 29.49 -39.38 4.21
CA LEU A 347 29.31 -38.06 4.84
C LEU A 347 30.17 -37.90 6.09
N SER A 348 30.26 -38.93 6.94
CA SER A 348 31.09 -38.94 8.14
C SER A 348 32.58 -38.76 7.82
N GLU A 349 33.05 -39.34 6.72
CA GLU A 349 34.42 -39.18 6.22
C GLU A 349 34.77 -37.70 5.94
N MET A 350 33.82 -36.93 5.39
CA MET A 350 34.05 -35.52 5.00
C MET A 350 34.43 -34.61 6.18
N ILE A 351 34.03 -34.99 7.41
CA ILE A 351 34.28 -34.23 8.64
C ILE A 351 35.23 -34.97 9.59
N GLN A 352 35.98 -35.97 9.09
CA GLN A 352 36.93 -36.70 9.90
C GLN A 352 38.01 -35.75 10.45
N GLY A 353 38.20 -35.77 11.77
CA GLY A 353 39.16 -34.90 12.45
C GLY A 353 38.66 -33.47 12.75
N TRP A 354 37.43 -33.12 12.36
CA TRP A 354 36.83 -31.82 12.70
C TRP A 354 36.42 -31.78 14.18
N SER A 355 36.79 -30.68 14.85
CA SER A 355 36.36 -30.41 16.21
C SER A 355 34.88 -30.03 16.26
N ASP A 356 34.28 -30.05 17.46
CA ASP A 356 32.90 -29.61 17.66
C ASP A 356 32.72 -28.13 17.30
N ALA A 357 33.75 -27.30 17.55
CA ALA A 357 33.76 -25.90 17.16
C ALA A 357 33.76 -25.73 15.63
N ASP A 358 34.48 -26.59 14.89
CA ASP A 358 34.50 -26.54 13.42
C ASP A 358 33.11 -26.89 12.84
N ILE A 359 32.44 -27.88 13.42
CA ILE A 359 31.10 -28.31 13.01
C ILE A 359 30.05 -27.22 13.28
N LEU A 360 30.07 -26.62 14.47
CA LEU A 360 29.15 -25.53 14.81
C LEU A 360 29.40 -24.31 13.91
N ALA A 361 30.67 -23.97 13.66
CA ALA A 361 31.03 -22.86 12.78
C ALA A 361 30.61 -23.09 11.32
N LEU A 362 30.52 -24.35 10.87
CA LEU A 362 29.99 -24.71 9.55
C LEU A 362 28.48 -24.45 9.47
N THR A 363 27.70 -24.96 10.42
CA THR A 363 26.22 -24.84 10.38
C THR A 363 25.72 -23.43 10.63
N GLU A 364 26.51 -22.59 11.32
CA GLU A 364 26.25 -21.15 11.44
C GLU A 364 26.55 -20.36 10.15
N ASN A 365 27.45 -20.86 9.29
CA ASN A 365 27.85 -20.21 8.03
C ASN A 365 26.89 -20.54 6.88
N VAL A 366 25.63 -20.13 7.03
CA VAL A 366 24.64 -20.13 5.93
C VAL A 366 24.85 -18.92 5.01
N GLY A 367 24.38 -19.03 3.77
CA GLY A 367 24.68 -18.07 2.70
C GLY A 367 24.24 -16.64 3.01
N GLY A 368 23.10 -16.46 3.68
CA GLY A 368 22.61 -15.15 4.10
C GLY A 368 23.41 -14.48 5.23
N HIS A 369 24.44 -15.17 5.76
CA HIS A 369 25.40 -14.63 6.74
C HIS A 369 26.83 -14.54 6.20
N ASP A 370 27.03 -14.82 4.92
CA ASP A 370 28.35 -14.79 4.28
C ASP A 370 28.45 -13.61 3.32
N MET A 371 29.28 -12.62 3.67
CA MET A 371 29.39 -11.35 2.93
C MET A 371 29.81 -11.55 1.47
N GLU A 372 30.67 -12.54 1.19
CA GLU A 372 31.14 -12.83 -0.17
C GLU A 372 30.00 -13.40 -1.01
N LYS A 373 29.25 -14.36 -0.45
CA LYS A 373 28.08 -14.94 -1.12
C LYS A 373 26.97 -13.92 -1.36
N ILE A 374 26.71 -13.04 -0.39
CA ILE A 374 25.72 -11.95 -0.51
C ILE A 374 26.14 -10.97 -1.61
N HIS A 375 27.41 -10.55 -1.63
CA HIS A 375 27.91 -9.63 -2.65
C HIS A 375 27.77 -10.22 -4.06
N ALA A 376 28.08 -11.51 -4.23
CA ALA A 376 27.88 -12.22 -5.49
C ALA A 376 26.39 -12.20 -5.92
N ALA A 377 25.47 -12.49 -5.00
CA ALA A 377 24.03 -12.49 -5.26
C ALA A 377 23.52 -11.08 -5.67
N PHE A 378 23.92 -10.03 -4.94
CA PHE A 378 23.47 -8.66 -5.24
C PHE A 378 24.06 -8.15 -6.56
N SER A 379 25.32 -8.47 -6.84
CA SER A 379 25.97 -8.12 -8.11
C SER A 379 25.31 -8.82 -9.29
N SER A 380 24.98 -10.10 -9.15
CA SER A 380 24.24 -10.87 -10.16
C SER A 380 22.84 -10.29 -10.38
N ALA A 381 22.11 -9.95 -9.30
CA ALA A 381 20.79 -9.33 -9.39
C ALA A 381 20.81 -7.99 -10.14
N ARG A 382 21.79 -7.13 -9.87
CA ARG A 382 21.96 -5.86 -10.59
C ARG A 382 22.33 -6.03 -12.07
N ALA A 383 23.10 -7.08 -12.37
CA ALA A 383 23.53 -7.40 -13.73
C ALA A 383 22.42 -8.03 -14.58
N ASN A 384 21.40 -8.63 -13.94
CA ASN A 384 20.25 -9.21 -14.63
C ASN A 384 19.48 -8.15 -15.44
N LYS A 385 19.01 -8.53 -16.64
CA LYS A 385 18.24 -7.68 -17.55
C LYS A 385 17.05 -8.43 -18.13
N GLY A 386 15.98 -7.70 -18.40
CA GLY A 386 14.74 -8.24 -18.98
C GLY A 386 13.83 -9.02 -18.03
N SER A 387 14.21 -9.21 -16.76
CA SER A 387 13.36 -9.81 -15.73
C SER A 387 13.68 -9.30 -14.33
N PRO A 388 12.70 -9.29 -13.41
CA PRO A 388 12.96 -9.02 -11.99
C PRO A 388 13.78 -10.16 -11.35
N THR A 389 14.49 -9.85 -10.26
CA THR A 389 15.27 -10.84 -9.51
C THR A 389 14.71 -11.06 -8.10
N VAL A 390 14.68 -12.31 -7.64
CA VAL A 390 14.46 -12.64 -6.23
C VAL A 390 15.69 -13.37 -5.68
N ILE A 391 16.10 -12.95 -4.49
CA ILE A 391 17.17 -13.58 -3.72
C ILE A 391 16.54 -14.29 -2.54
N LEU A 392 16.63 -15.62 -2.52
CA LEU A 392 16.17 -16.48 -1.44
C LEU A 392 17.35 -16.74 -0.50
N ALA A 393 17.47 -15.90 0.53
CA ALA A 393 18.62 -15.89 1.43
C ALA A 393 18.33 -16.73 2.68
N ARG A 394 19.00 -17.87 2.80
CA ARG A 394 18.97 -18.70 4.00
C ARG A 394 19.72 -18.00 5.12
N THR A 395 19.03 -17.65 6.20
CA THR A 395 19.62 -17.02 7.39
C THR A 395 19.22 -17.78 8.65
N ILE A 396 19.76 -17.39 9.80
CA ILE A 396 19.38 -17.91 11.12
C ILE A 396 18.71 -16.80 11.93
N LYS A 397 17.51 -17.06 12.46
CA LYS A 397 16.78 -16.11 13.31
C LYS A 397 17.55 -15.86 14.62
N GLY A 398 17.80 -14.60 14.97
CA GLY A 398 18.58 -14.26 16.17
C GLY A 398 20.08 -14.51 16.07
N TYR A 399 20.64 -14.53 14.85
CA TYR A 399 22.05 -14.82 14.59
C TYR A 399 23.04 -13.90 15.32
N GLY A 400 24.04 -14.51 15.96
CA GLY A 400 25.12 -13.83 16.71
C GLY A 400 24.69 -13.03 17.93
N LEU A 401 23.49 -13.29 18.46
CA LEU A 401 23.03 -12.79 19.76
C LEU A 401 23.33 -13.77 20.90
N GLY A 402 24.01 -14.88 20.61
CA GLY A 402 24.30 -15.98 21.53
C GLY A 402 23.27 -17.12 21.50
N PRO A 403 23.55 -18.21 22.24
CA PRO A 403 22.80 -19.47 22.17
C PRO A 403 21.36 -19.38 22.72
N GLY A 404 21.08 -18.37 23.55
CA GLY A 404 19.74 -18.07 24.07
C GLY A 404 18.82 -17.37 23.06
N PHE A 405 19.30 -17.08 21.85
CA PHE A 405 18.54 -16.42 20.78
C PHE A 405 18.58 -17.21 19.46
N ALA A 406 19.76 -17.62 19.00
CA ALA A 406 19.92 -18.20 17.67
C ALA A 406 19.04 -19.45 17.45
N GLY A 407 18.19 -19.42 16.43
CA GLY A 407 17.37 -20.57 16.01
C GLY A 407 16.19 -20.93 16.92
N ARG A 408 15.97 -20.26 18.05
CA ARG A 408 14.90 -20.63 19.00
C ARG A 408 13.54 -20.05 18.60
N ASN A 409 12.45 -20.78 18.86
CA ASN A 409 11.09 -20.31 18.57
C ASN A 409 10.70 -19.08 19.44
N THR A 410 11.10 -19.07 20.72
CA THR A 410 10.78 -18.00 21.69
C THR A 410 11.45 -16.66 21.39
N THR A 411 12.46 -16.67 20.52
CA THR A 411 13.30 -15.53 20.16
C THR A 411 12.53 -14.35 19.56
N HIS A 412 11.33 -14.57 19.00
CA HIS A 412 10.49 -13.45 18.56
C HIS A 412 9.92 -12.63 19.73
N GLN A 413 9.56 -13.31 20.82
CA GLN A 413 8.95 -12.70 22.01
C GLN A 413 9.99 -12.14 22.99
N LYS A 414 11.28 -12.52 22.84
CA LYS A 414 12.37 -12.04 23.69
C LYS A 414 12.71 -10.57 23.39
N LYS A 415 12.16 -9.65 24.19
CA LYS A 415 12.35 -8.19 24.06
C LYS A 415 13.44 -7.63 24.98
N LYS A 416 13.99 -8.46 25.86
CA LYS A 416 15.03 -8.11 26.83
C LYS A 416 16.17 -9.11 26.67
N ALA A 417 17.37 -8.64 26.36
CA ALA A 417 18.56 -9.47 26.42
C ALA A 417 18.87 -9.84 27.87
N ASP A 418 19.21 -11.11 28.11
CA ASP A 418 19.77 -11.53 29.40
C ASP A 418 21.25 -11.17 29.49
N ILE A 419 21.78 -11.16 30.71
CA ILE A 419 23.17 -10.76 30.99
C ILE A 419 24.18 -11.65 30.27
N ASP A 420 23.91 -12.96 30.15
CA ASP A 420 24.80 -13.91 29.49
C ASP A 420 24.92 -13.62 27.99
N SER A 421 23.80 -13.29 27.33
CA SER A 421 23.78 -12.86 25.92
C SER A 421 24.56 -11.55 25.73
N MET A 422 24.44 -10.61 26.68
CA MET A 422 25.19 -9.35 26.63
C MET A 422 26.69 -9.59 26.82
N ILE A 423 27.10 -10.41 27.78
CA ILE A 423 28.51 -10.79 28.00
C ILE A 423 29.07 -11.47 26.74
N HIS A 424 28.34 -12.44 26.19
CA HIS A 424 28.75 -13.16 24.98
C HIS A 424 29.00 -12.22 23.80
N MET A 425 28.05 -11.32 23.50
CA MET A 425 28.22 -10.36 22.41
C MET A 425 29.35 -9.36 22.67
N ARG A 426 29.47 -8.85 23.90
CA ARG A 426 30.54 -7.94 24.30
C ARG A 426 31.90 -8.56 24.02
N ASP A 427 32.10 -9.80 24.47
CA ASP A 427 33.37 -10.51 24.35
C ASP A 427 33.66 -10.87 22.88
N MET A 428 32.65 -11.31 22.13
CA MET A 428 32.75 -11.60 20.70
C MET A 428 33.16 -10.37 19.87
N ILE A 429 32.65 -9.19 20.21
CA ILE A 429 32.98 -7.93 19.53
C ILE A 429 34.30 -7.32 20.04
N GLY A 430 34.74 -7.71 21.25
CA GLY A 430 35.90 -7.12 21.93
C GLY A 430 35.62 -5.75 22.54
N LEU A 431 34.41 -5.53 23.05
CA LEU A 431 34.03 -4.28 23.75
C LEU A 431 34.59 -4.25 25.17
N LYS A 432 34.93 -3.05 25.67
CA LYS A 432 35.62 -2.86 26.96
C LYS A 432 34.69 -2.63 28.17
N PHE A 433 33.38 -2.86 28.01
CA PHE A 433 32.41 -2.65 29.10
C PHE A 433 32.61 -3.66 30.23
N THR A 434 32.64 -3.22 31.49
CA THR A 434 32.66 -4.15 32.63
C THR A 434 31.32 -4.87 32.78
N ASN A 435 31.28 -5.95 33.56
CA ASN A 435 30.01 -6.64 33.84
C ASN A 435 29.00 -5.71 34.55
N GLU A 436 29.45 -4.83 35.46
CA GLU A 436 28.54 -3.87 36.10
C GLU A 436 27.98 -2.85 35.11
N GLU A 437 28.79 -2.37 34.16
CA GLU A 437 28.34 -1.38 33.17
C GLU A 437 27.20 -1.92 32.29
N LEU A 438 27.14 -3.24 32.05
CA LEU A 438 26.08 -3.88 31.26
C LEU A 438 24.69 -3.74 31.88
N GLU A 439 24.58 -3.52 33.19
CA GLU A 439 23.28 -3.29 33.86
C GLU A 439 22.61 -1.99 33.41
N SER A 440 23.38 -1.05 32.86
CA SER A 440 22.89 0.22 32.31
C SER A 440 22.47 0.15 30.83
N TYR A 441 22.66 -1.02 30.20
CA TYR A 441 22.41 -1.25 28.77
C TYR A 441 23.17 -0.25 27.86
N PRO A 442 24.52 -0.23 27.92
CA PRO A 442 25.32 0.83 27.32
C PRO A 442 25.35 0.75 25.79
N PHE A 443 25.09 1.88 25.14
CA PHE A 443 25.32 2.01 23.69
C PHE A 443 26.81 2.15 23.39
N ILE A 444 27.20 1.70 22.20
CA ILE A 444 28.41 2.19 21.55
C ILE A 444 28.05 3.58 21.00
N GLU A 445 28.63 4.61 21.60
CA GLU A 445 28.40 6.02 21.29
C GLU A 445 29.27 6.45 20.09
N PRO A 446 28.82 7.41 19.25
CA PRO A 446 29.64 8.01 18.20
C PRO A 446 30.95 8.57 18.77
N GLY A 447 32.04 8.29 18.08
CA GLY A 447 33.40 8.59 18.50
C GLY A 447 34.08 7.48 19.31
N MET A 448 33.37 6.45 19.76
CA MET A 448 34.00 5.30 20.43
C MET A 448 34.75 4.38 19.46
N MET A 449 34.37 4.37 18.17
CA MET A 449 34.96 3.51 17.14
C MET A 449 35.25 4.32 15.86
N PRO A 450 36.13 5.33 15.89
CA PRO A 450 36.26 6.32 14.82
C PRO A 450 36.66 5.71 13.46
N GLU A 451 37.52 4.69 13.44
CA GLU A 451 37.91 3.98 12.20
C GLU A 451 36.71 3.30 11.52
N ILE A 452 35.83 2.69 12.34
CA ILE A 452 34.64 2.00 11.87
C ILE A 452 33.61 3.00 11.33
N GLU A 453 33.38 4.06 12.10
CA GLU A 453 32.46 5.15 11.74
C GLU A 453 32.91 5.83 10.44
N GLU A 454 34.21 6.11 10.32
CA GLU A 454 34.80 6.69 9.11
C GLU A 454 34.61 5.78 7.89
N TYR A 455 34.86 4.47 8.03
CA TYR A 455 34.63 3.51 6.94
C TYR A 455 33.17 3.53 6.48
N MET A 456 32.21 3.47 7.42
CA MET A 456 30.77 3.52 7.10
C MET A 456 30.40 4.81 6.35
N GLN A 457 30.88 5.95 6.81
CA GLN A 457 30.65 7.25 6.18
C GLN A 457 31.28 7.34 4.79
N GLN A 458 32.49 6.84 4.61
CA GLN A 458 33.18 6.78 3.31
C GLN A 458 32.40 5.91 2.31
N ARG A 459 31.93 4.72 2.74
CA ARG A 459 31.10 3.84 1.90
C ARG A 459 29.79 4.52 1.50
N ARG A 460 29.09 5.16 2.44
CA ARG A 460 27.85 5.91 2.11
C ARG A 460 28.11 7.08 1.19
N LYS A 461 29.17 7.86 1.41
CA LYS A 461 29.56 8.97 0.52
C LYS A 461 29.84 8.47 -0.90
N HIS A 462 30.55 7.35 -1.04
CA HIS A 462 30.82 6.73 -2.34
C HIS A 462 29.53 6.28 -3.06
N LEU A 463 28.49 5.90 -2.30
CA LEU A 463 27.21 5.45 -2.82
C LEU A 463 26.12 6.53 -2.82
N GLY A 464 26.44 7.82 -2.71
CA GLY A 464 25.43 8.88 -2.82
C GLY A 464 24.79 9.37 -1.53
N GLY A 465 25.44 9.18 -0.39
CA GLY A 465 24.96 9.70 0.89
C GLY A 465 24.14 8.69 1.70
N PRO A 466 23.43 9.16 2.74
CA PRO A 466 22.82 8.30 3.74
C PRO A 466 21.57 7.59 3.22
N ILE A 467 21.22 6.48 3.87
CA ILE A 467 19.97 5.74 3.66
C ILE A 467 19.46 5.27 5.03
N PRO A 468 18.16 5.40 5.34
CA PRO A 468 17.12 6.04 4.52
C PRO A 468 17.19 7.56 4.62
N GLU A 469 16.67 8.24 3.61
CA GLU A 469 16.58 9.71 3.56
C GLU A 469 15.39 10.13 2.71
N ARG A 470 14.43 10.85 3.30
CA ARG A 470 13.27 11.35 2.57
C ARG A 470 13.46 12.81 2.20
N ILE A 471 13.43 13.10 0.90
CA ILE A 471 13.55 14.46 0.34
C ILE A 471 12.29 14.72 -0.46
N ALA A 472 11.58 15.81 -0.17
CA ALA A 472 10.41 16.23 -0.94
C ALA A 472 10.82 17.29 -1.96
N SER A 473 10.23 17.24 -3.16
CA SER A 473 10.40 18.29 -4.17
C SER A 473 9.84 19.62 -3.68
N GLU A 474 10.56 20.70 -3.99
CA GLU A 474 10.08 22.08 -3.79
C GLU A 474 9.25 22.58 -5.00
N LYS A 475 9.10 21.76 -6.06
CA LYS A 475 8.36 22.15 -7.27
C LYS A 475 6.86 22.21 -6.98
N SER A 476 6.27 23.38 -7.20
CA SER A 476 4.82 23.55 -7.18
C SER A 476 4.17 23.17 -8.50
N ILE A 477 2.96 22.63 -8.45
CA ILE A 477 2.08 22.51 -9.62
C ILE A 477 1.02 23.60 -9.49
N VAL A 478 1.07 24.59 -10.38
CA VAL A 478 0.05 25.64 -10.49
C VAL A 478 -0.76 25.38 -11.76
N VAL A 479 -2.07 25.35 -11.62
CA VAL A 479 -3.00 25.04 -12.72
C VAL A 479 -3.83 26.27 -13.02
N ASP A 480 -3.96 26.63 -14.30
CA ASP A 480 -4.85 27.72 -14.74
C ASP A 480 -6.30 27.43 -14.31
N SER A 481 -6.90 28.39 -13.60
CA SER A 481 -8.28 28.28 -13.11
C SER A 481 -9.30 28.16 -14.24
N ASN A 482 -9.00 28.67 -15.45
CA ASN A 482 -9.89 28.57 -16.62
C ASN A 482 -10.19 27.11 -17.05
N ILE A 483 -9.38 26.14 -16.62
CA ILE A 483 -9.63 24.72 -16.90
C ILE A 483 -10.91 24.22 -16.22
N PHE A 484 -11.29 24.85 -15.12
CA PHE A 484 -12.38 24.41 -14.25
C PHE A 484 -13.71 25.10 -14.56
N THR A 485 -13.78 26.02 -15.52
CA THR A 485 -14.95 26.89 -15.76
C THR A 485 -15.98 26.32 -16.75
N GLU A 486 -15.76 25.12 -17.31
CA GLU A 486 -16.63 24.50 -18.33
C GLU A 486 -18.11 24.40 -17.90
N PHE A 487 -18.37 24.28 -16.59
CA PHE A 487 -19.70 24.11 -16.02
C PHE A 487 -20.20 25.29 -15.19
N ASP A 488 -19.50 26.43 -15.19
CA ASP A 488 -19.89 27.60 -14.39
C ASP A 488 -21.29 28.12 -14.75
N GLU A 489 -21.63 28.07 -16.04
CA GLU A 489 -22.95 28.45 -16.59
C GLU A 489 -23.96 27.30 -16.62
N GLY A 490 -23.60 26.13 -16.08
CA GLY A 490 -24.43 24.91 -16.12
C GLY A 490 -24.46 24.21 -17.49
N THR A 491 -25.28 23.16 -17.60
CA THR A 491 -25.50 22.49 -18.90
C THR A 491 -26.36 23.33 -19.84
N LYS A 492 -26.07 23.27 -21.14
CA LYS A 492 -26.78 24.03 -22.17
C LYS A 492 -28.09 23.33 -22.57
N GLY A 493 -29.19 24.08 -22.60
CA GLY A 493 -30.48 23.59 -23.09
C GLY A 493 -31.00 22.40 -22.28
N THR A 494 -31.34 21.30 -22.95
CA THR A 494 -31.83 20.06 -22.33
C THR A 494 -30.72 19.02 -22.13
N LEU A 495 -29.45 19.41 -22.24
CA LEU A 495 -28.34 18.48 -22.04
C LEU A 495 -28.27 18.08 -20.55
N GLU A 496 -28.25 16.79 -20.30
CA GLU A 496 -28.04 16.21 -18.99
C GLU A 496 -26.71 15.45 -18.97
N VAL A 497 -25.99 15.55 -17.86
CA VAL A 497 -24.74 14.83 -17.63
C VAL A 497 -24.70 14.33 -16.19
N SER A 498 -23.88 13.33 -15.92
CA SER A 498 -23.59 12.87 -14.57
C SER A 498 -22.37 13.59 -13.98
N THR A 499 -22.16 13.47 -12.67
CA THR A 499 -20.94 13.95 -12.02
C THR A 499 -19.70 13.23 -12.54
N THR A 500 -19.82 11.94 -12.92
CA THR A 500 -18.74 11.20 -13.60
C THR A 500 -18.39 11.83 -14.96
N MET A 501 -19.40 12.13 -15.78
CA MET A 501 -19.17 12.77 -17.09
C MET A 501 -18.57 14.18 -16.95
N ALA A 502 -18.99 14.95 -15.94
CA ALA A 502 -18.41 16.25 -15.63
C ALA A 502 -16.93 16.14 -15.24
N PHE A 503 -16.60 15.19 -14.37
CA PHE A 503 -15.21 14.87 -14.02
C PHE A 503 -14.37 14.50 -15.25
N VAL A 504 -14.86 13.61 -16.13
CA VAL A 504 -14.11 13.21 -17.35
C VAL A 504 -13.78 14.42 -18.23
N LYS A 505 -14.69 15.39 -18.37
CA LYS A 505 -14.42 16.63 -19.10
C LYS A 505 -13.34 17.50 -18.43
N ILE A 506 -13.39 17.64 -17.10
CA ILE A 506 -12.37 18.38 -16.32
C ILE A 506 -11.01 17.69 -16.47
N LEU A 507 -10.96 16.38 -16.27
CA LEU A 507 -9.74 15.58 -16.40
C LEU A 507 -9.13 15.69 -17.80
N ARG A 508 -9.96 15.59 -18.85
CA ARG A 508 -9.51 15.78 -20.23
C ARG A 508 -8.87 17.14 -20.43
N SER A 509 -9.46 18.20 -19.87
CA SER A 509 -8.96 19.57 -19.99
C SER A 509 -7.63 19.74 -19.23
N LEU A 510 -7.50 19.12 -18.04
CA LEU A 510 -6.25 19.04 -17.29
C LEU A 510 -5.15 18.32 -18.09
N MET A 511 -5.44 17.13 -18.63
CA MET A 511 -4.48 16.34 -19.41
C MET A 511 -4.04 17.04 -20.70
N LYS A 512 -4.89 17.90 -21.29
CA LYS A 512 -4.53 18.73 -22.46
C LYS A 512 -3.70 19.96 -22.14
N ASN A 513 -3.64 20.37 -20.88
CA ASN A 513 -2.90 21.57 -20.50
C ASN A 513 -1.41 21.37 -20.82
N LYS A 514 -0.79 22.38 -21.46
CA LYS A 514 0.60 22.28 -21.93
C LYS A 514 1.64 22.29 -20.81
N GLU A 515 1.29 22.83 -19.64
CA GLU A 515 2.22 22.99 -18.52
C GLU A 515 2.16 21.80 -17.56
N VAL A 516 0.95 21.34 -17.21
CA VAL A 516 0.75 20.30 -16.19
C VAL A 516 0.23 18.98 -16.76
N GLY A 517 -0.27 18.97 -17.99
CA GLY A 517 -1.02 17.85 -18.55
C GLY A 517 -0.22 16.56 -18.59
N SER A 518 1.09 16.61 -18.84
CA SER A 518 1.96 15.42 -18.85
C SER A 518 2.12 14.76 -17.47
N GLN A 519 1.95 15.52 -16.39
CA GLN A 519 2.08 15.07 -14.99
C GLN A 519 0.78 14.46 -14.45
N VAL A 520 -0.34 14.60 -15.15
CA VAL A 520 -1.62 13.96 -14.78
C VAL A 520 -1.53 12.46 -15.07
N VAL A 521 -1.87 11.62 -14.09
CA VAL A 521 -1.81 10.15 -14.25
C VAL A 521 -3.20 9.59 -13.99
N LEU A 522 -3.88 9.13 -15.05
CA LEU A 522 -5.15 8.42 -14.92
C LEU A 522 -4.88 6.93 -14.70
N ILE A 523 -5.44 6.38 -13.63
CA ILE A 523 -5.33 4.97 -13.25
C ILE A 523 -6.73 4.37 -13.23
N ILE A 524 -6.92 3.25 -13.92
CA ILE A 524 -8.22 2.57 -14.02
C ILE A 524 -8.00 1.06 -13.81
N PRO A 525 -8.83 0.37 -13.02
CA PRO A 525 -8.83 -1.08 -12.92
C PRO A 525 -9.89 -1.68 -13.87
N ASP A 526 -9.51 -1.92 -15.11
CA ASP A 526 -10.32 -2.45 -16.21
C ASP A 526 -11.40 -1.50 -16.76
N GLU A 527 -12.49 -1.30 -16.01
CA GLU A 527 -13.69 -0.65 -16.55
C GLU A 527 -13.52 0.86 -16.77
N ALA A 528 -13.31 1.28 -18.03
CA ALA A 528 -13.24 2.68 -18.43
C ALA A 528 -14.45 3.14 -19.23
N ARG A 529 -15.09 2.23 -19.96
CA ARG A 529 -16.29 2.53 -20.77
C ARG A 529 -17.48 2.84 -19.87
N THR A 530 -17.61 2.11 -18.76
CA THR A 530 -18.63 2.39 -17.74
C THR A 530 -18.55 3.84 -17.23
N PHE A 531 -17.35 4.42 -17.17
CA PHE A 531 -17.12 5.79 -16.71
C PHE A 531 -17.08 6.82 -17.85
N GLY A 532 -17.33 6.43 -19.11
CA GLY A 532 -17.26 7.31 -20.28
C GLY A 532 -15.85 7.83 -20.58
N MET A 533 -14.81 7.08 -20.20
CA MET A 533 -13.39 7.46 -20.34
C MET A 533 -12.74 6.94 -21.63
N ASP A 534 -13.44 6.15 -22.44
CA ASP A 534 -12.91 5.63 -23.70
C ASP A 534 -12.36 6.69 -24.67
N PRO A 535 -12.89 7.95 -24.72
CA PRO A 535 -12.25 8.99 -25.53
C PRO A 535 -10.83 9.33 -25.10
N LEU A 536 -10.51 9.20 -23.80
CA LEU A 536 -9.19 9.48 -23.27
C LEU A 536 -8.16 8.45 -23.76
N PHE A 537 -8.58 7.20 -23.99
CA PHE A 537 -7.70 6.14 -24.51
C PHE A 537 -7.22 6.42 -25.93
N ALA A 538 -8.10 6.95 -26.79
CA ALA A 538 -7.74 7.30 -28.16
C ALA A 538 -6.82 8.55 -28.21
N GLU A 539 -7.03 9.47 -27.27
CA GLU A 539 -6.36 10.77 -27.22
C GLU A 539 -4.99 10.72 -26.51
N PHE A 540 -4.88 10.02 -25.38
CA PHE A 540 -3.69 10.00 -24.53
C PHE A 540 -2.97 8.65 -24.47
N GLY A 541 -3.60 7.59 -24.98
CA GLY A 541 -3.01 6.24 -25.03
C GLY A 541 -2.91 5.54 -23.68
N ILE A 542 -2.87 4.22 -23.73
CA ILE A 542 -2.64 3.32 -22.59
C ILE A 542 -1.14 2.99 -22.54
N TYR A 543 -0.55 3.12 -21.36
CA TYR A 543 0.86 2.78 -21.13
C TYR A 543 1.08 1.27 -21.22
N HIS A 544 2.05 0.86 -22.03
CA HIS A 544 2.64 -0.46 -22.00
C HIS A 544 4.08 -0.39 -22.53
N PRO A 545 5.09 -0.96 -21.84
CA PRO A 545 6.50 -0.79 -22.21
C PRO A 545 6.83 -1.29 -23.63
N GLU A 546 6.18 -2.36 -24.09
CA GLU A 546 6.38 -2.89 -25.46
C GLU A 546 5.44 -2.27 -26.52
N GLY A 547 4.54 -1.40 -26.11
CA GLY A 547 3.48 -0.85 -26.96
C GLY A 547 2.51 -1.89 -27.51
N GLN A 548 1.87 -1.56 -28.63
CA GLN A 548 0.79 -2.36 -29.21
C GLN A 548 1.30 -3.42 -30.19
N LEU A 549 1.41 -4.68 -29.74
CA LEU A 549 1.90 -5.81 -30.55
C LEU A 549 0.84 -6.50 -31.42
N TYR A 550 -0.40 -6.01 -31.41
CA TYR A 550 -1.53 -6.64 -32.09
C TYR A 550 -2.43 -5.61 -32.78
N LYS A 551 -3.32 -6.09 -33.65
CA LYS A 551 -4.33 -5.24 -34.30
C LYS A 551 -5.65 -5.29 -33.50
N PRO A 552 -6.15 -4.17 -32.95
CA PRO A 552 -7.41 -4.17 -32.19
C PRO A 552 -8.60 -4.67 -33.00
N VAL A 553 -9.52 -5.36 -32.33
CA VAL A 553 -10.78 -5.82 -32.93
C VAL A 553 -11.57 -4.64 -33.50
N ASP A 554 -11.57 -3.50 -32.80
CA ASP A 554 -12.25 -2.26 -33.16
C ASP A 554 -11.39 -1.26 -33.96
N HIS A 555 -10.27 -1.69 -34.57
CA HIS A 555 -9.36 -0.79 -35.32
C HIS A 555 -10.00 0.04 -36.45
N LYS A 556 -11.22 -0.29 -36.88
CA LYS A 556 -12.02 0.43 -37.89
C LYS A 556 -12.89 1.54 -37.31
N THR A 557 -13.05 1.62 -35.99
CA THR A 557 -13.82 2.70 -35.34
C THR A 557 -12.99 3.98 -35.25
N LEU A 558 -13.67 5.13 -35.19
CA LEU A 558 -13.00 6.44 -35.02
C LEU A 558 -12.30 6.55 -33.66
N MET A 559 -12.86 5.93 -32.62
CA MET A 559 -12.43 6.00 -31.22
C MET A 559 -11.65 4.75 -30.81
N LYS A 560 -10.68 4.32 -31.62
CA LYS A 560 -9.82 3.18 -31.26
C LYS A 560 -8.80 3.59 -30.20
N TYR A 561 -8.62 2.74 -29.19
CA TYR A 561 -7.56 2.92 -28.21
C TYR A 561 -6.18 2.70 -28.86
N LYS A 562 -5.15 3.27 -28.25
CA LYS A 562 -3.75 3.08 -28.63
C LYS A 562 -2.96 2.63 -27.40
N VAL A 563 -2.00 1.75 -27.61
CA VAL A 563 -1.10 1.29 -26.56
C VAL A 563 0.34 1.64 -26.97
N SER A 564 1.07 2.34 -26.11
CA SER A 564 2.50 2.65 -26.33
C SER A 564 3.23 2.87 -25.00
N ASN A 565 4.56 2.86 -25.04
CA ASN A 565 5.42 3.21 -23.92
C ASN A 565 5.30 4.71 -23.55
N GLU A 566 4.84 5.57 -24.46
CA GLU A 566 4.47 6.96 -24.16
C GLU A 566 3.00 7.15 -23.77
N GLY A 567 2.21 6.07 -23.68
CA GLY A 567 0.82 6.13 -23.24
C GLY A 567 0.73 6.73 -21.83
N GLN A 568 -0.24 7.62 -21.62
CA GLN A 568 -0.35 8.34 -20.35
C GLN A 568 -1.21 7.61 -19.32
N ILE A 569 -2.15 6.80 -19.77
CA ILE A 569 -3.16 6.16 -18.91
C ILE A 569 -2.66 4.79 -18.47
N ILE A 570 -2.75 4.49 -17.18
CA ILE A 570 -2.39 3.18 -16.63
C ILE A 570 -3.67 2.35 -16.48
N GLN A 571 -3.79 1.34 -17.34
CA GLN A 571 -4.78 0.29 -17.19
C GLN A 571 -4.20 -0.84 -16.33
N ALA A 572 -4.77 -1.05 -15.14
CA ALA A 572 -4.34 -2.07 -14.18
C ALA A 572 -5.04 -3.44 -14.38
N GLY A 573 -6.10 -3.51 -15.18
CA GLY A 573 -6.99 -4.69 -15.24
C GLY A 573 -7.84 -4.83 -13.98
N ILE A 574 -8.48 -5.98 -13.77
CA ILE A 574 -9.35 -6.25 -12.60
C ILE A 574 -8.47 -6.44 -11.36
N ASN A 575 -7.97 -5.34 -10.82
CA ASN A 575 -6.94 -5.33 -9.80
C ASN A 575 -6.91 -3.99 -9.04
N GLU A 576 -7.85 -3.78 -8.12
CA GLU A 576 -7.92 -2.57 -7.32
C GLU A 576 -6.69 -2.41 -6.41
N ALA A 577 -6.12 -3.51 -5.90
CA ALA A 577 -4.95 -3.49 -5.03
C ALA A 577 -3.68 -3.05 -5.79
N GLY A 578 -3.46 -3.56 -6.99
CA GLY A 578 -2.39 -3.11 -7.89
C GLY A 578 -2.62 -1.69 -8.44
N ALA A 579 -3.86 -1.32 -8.74
CA ALA A 579 -4.21 0.06 -9.12
C ALA A 579 -3.90 1.05 -7.97
N MET A 580 -4.27 0.70 -6.74
CA MET A 580 -3.95 1.50 -5.55
C MET A 580 -2.43 1.55 -5.28
N SER A 581 -1.70 0.47 -5.53
CA SER A 581 -0.23 0.46 -5.44
C SER A 581 0.42 1.35 -6.49
N THR A 582 -0.14 1.42 -7.69
CA THR A 582 0.26 2.38 -8.73
C THR A 582 -0.07 3.81 -8.31
N PHE A 583 -1.23 4.03 -7.68
CA PHE A 583 -1.59 5.32 -7.12
C PHE A 583 -0.58 5.76 -6.07
N ILE A 584 -0.15 4.88 -5.15
CA ILE A 584 0.88 5.18 -4.14
C ILE A 584 2.19 5.62 -4.81
N ALA A 585 2.68 4.86 -5.79
CA ALA A 585 3.92 5.19 -6.50
C ALA A 585 3.85 6.56 -7.19
N SER A 586 2.73 6.86 -7.85
CA SER A 586 2.49 8.17 -8.46
C SER A 586 2.36 9.28 -7.41
N ALA A 587 1.53 9.08 -6.40
CA ALA A 587 1.21 10.07 -5.38
C ALA A 587 2.40 10.43 -4.47
N MET A 588 3.45 9.62 -4.47
CA MET A 588 4.71 9.84 -3.75
C MET A 588 5.87 10.31 -4.64
N SER A 589 5.66 10.41 -5.97
CA SER A 589 6.70 10.77 -6.96
C SER A 589 7.39 12.11 -6.70
N TYR A 590 6.67 13.04 -6.07
CA TYR A 590 7.22 14.31 -5.60
C TYR A 590 8.38 14.12 -4.62
N SER A 591 8.45 12.99 -3.90
CA SER A 591 9.53 12.66 -2.98
C SER A 591 10.44 11.54 -3.47
N THR A 592 9.91 10.55 -4.20
CA THR A 592 10.71 9.41 -4.66
C THR A 592 11.49 9.71 -5.94
N ALA A 593 10.95 10.55 -6.83
CA ALA A 593 11.55 10.88 -8.13
C ALA A 593 11.78 12.39 -8.34
N ASN A 594 11.53 13.22 -7.32
CA ASN A 594 11.67 14.69 -7.38
C ASN A 594 10.89 15.34 -8.55
N ILE A 595 9.75 14.73 -8.90
CA ILE A 595 8.80 15.24 -9.87
C ILE A 595 7.39 14.95 -9.35
N PRO A 596 6.60 15.96 -8.96
CA PRO A 596 5.22 15.71 -8.56
C PRO A 596 4.39 15.24 -9.77
N THR A 597 3.57 14.21 -9.59
CA THR A 597 2.51 13.81 -10.53
C THR A 597 1.16 13.98 -9.87
N ILE A 598 0.08 14.10 -10.66
CA ILE A 598 -1.29 14.28 -10.17
C ILE A 598 -2.10 13.01 -10.50
N PRO A 599 -2.10 11.98 -9.63
CA PRO A 599 -2.84 10.76 -9.89
C PRO A 599 -4.35 10.93 -9.66
N PHE A 600 -5.13 10.44 -10.62
CA PHE A 600 -6.57 10.22 -10.53
C PHE A 600 -6.82 8.72 -10.68
N TYR A 601 -7.10 8.04 -9.57
CA TYR A 601 -7.47 6.63 -9.57
C TYR A 601 -9.00 6.52 -9.59
N THR A 602 -9.58 6.04 -10.70
CA THR A 602 -11.03 5.92 -10.86
C THR A 602 -11.47 4.46 -10.87
N PHE A 603 -12.43 4.13 -10.00
CA PHE A 603 -12.87 2.76 -9.72
C PHE A 603 -14.33 2.75 -9.25
N TYR A 604 -14.99 1.60 -9.24
CA TYR A 604 -16.30 1.45 -8.59
C TYR A 604 -16.17 1.74 -7.10
N SER A 605 -16.86 2.75 -6.56
CA SER A 605 -16.67 3.23 -5.18
C SER A 605 -16.65 2.12 -4.10
N MET A 606 -17.49 1.10 -4.27
CA MET A 606 -17.54 -0.10 -3.44
C MET A 606 -16.18 -0.79 -3.27
N PHE A 607 -15.36 -0.84 -4.33
CA PHE A 607 -14.06 -1.53 -4.34
C PHE A 607 -12.89 -0.60 -3.98
N GLY A 608 -13.18 0.57 -3.40
CA GLY A 608 -12.18 1.42 -2.76
C GLY A 608 -11.90 0.99 -1.33
N PHE A 609 -12.39 1.76 -0.36
CA PHE A 609 -12.13 1.52 1.06
C PHE A 609 -12.52 0.11 1.53
N GLN A 610 -13.62 -0.46 1.03
CA GLN A 610 -14.01 -1.83 1.45
C GLN A 610 -12.99 -2.89 1.02
N ARG A 611 -12.34 -2.72 -0.14
CA ARG A 611 -11.45 -3.72 -0.72
C ARG A 611 -9.98 -3.49 -0.39
N VAL A 612 -9.54 -2.24 -0.30
CA VAL A 612 -8.11 -1.85 -0.23
C VAL A 612 -7.80 -0.82 0.86
N ALA A 613 -8.61 -0.73 1.93
CA ALA A 613 -8.41 0.26 2.99
C ALA A 613 -7.00 0.28 3.59
N ASP A 614 -6.35 -0.88 3.76
CA ASP A 614 -5.02 -0.92 4.37
C ASP A 614 -3.93 -0.33 3.44
N LEU A 615 -4.08 -0.47 2.12
CA LEU A 615 -3.24 0.26 1.14
C LEU A 615 -3.52 1.76 1.17
N ILE A 616 -4.77 2.19 1.38
CA ILE A 616 -5.10 3.61 1.54
C ILE A 616 -4.51 4.17 2.84
N TRP A 617 -4.45 3.37 3.90
CA TRP A 617 -3.75 3.72 5.13
C TRP A 617 -2.23 3.81 4.92
N ALA A 618 -1.63 2.85 4.22
CA ALA A 618 -0.22 2.89 3.82
C ALA A 618 0.08 4.11 2.94
N ALA A 619 -0.82 4.50 2.02
CA ALA A 619 -0.70 5.73 1.24
C ALA A 619 -0.69 6.99 2.13
N ALA A 620 -1.59 7.04 3.12
CA ALA A 620 -1.66 8.13 4.08
C ALA A 620 -0.37 8.22 4.93
N ASP A 621 0.18 7.10 5.41
CA ASP A 621 1.46 7.08 6.11
C ASP A 621 2.63 7.47 5.18
N GLY A 622 2.62 7.00 3.94
CA GLY A 622 3.57 7.35 2.88
C GLY A 622 3.55 8.83 2.47
N ARG A 623 2.61 9.62 2.99
CA ARG A 623 2.35 11.02 2.63
C ARG A 623 1.99 11.17 1.15
N ALA A 624 1.17 10.27 0.63
CA ALA A 624 0.63 10.32 -0.72
C ALA A 624 -0.23 11.58 -0.94
N ARG A 625 -0.14 12.13 -2.15
CA ARG A 625 -0.95 13.26 -2.65
C ARG A 625 -1.68 12.84 -3.93
N GLY A 626 -3.00 12.84 -3.93
CA GLY A 626 -3.77 12.47 -5.13
C GLY A 626 -5.28 12.43 -4.95
N PHE A 627 -5.96 11.95 -5.99
CA PHE A 627 -7.41 11.82 -6.07
C PHE A 627 -7.86 10.37 -6.24
N LEU A 628 -8.70 9.91 -5.32
CA LEU A 628 -9.46 8.67 -5.41
C LEU A 628 -10.88 9.03 -5.89
N MET A 629 -11.26 8.51 -7.07
CA MET A 629 -12.53 8.82 -7.71
C MET A 629 -13.44 7.60 -7.61
N GLY A 630 -14.32 7.60 -6.60
CA GLY A 630 -15.30 6.53 -6.38
C GLY A 630 -16.45 6.67 -7.36
N ALA A 631 -16.27 6.17 -8.58
CA ALA A 631 -17.28 6.18 -9.62
C ALA A 631 -18.42 5.22 -9.30
N THR A 632 -19.58 5.49 -9.93
CA THR A 632 -20.81 4.71 -9.73
C THR A 632 -21.23 4.57 -8.26
N SER A 633 -20.96 5.60 -7.45
CA SER A 633 -21.36 5.68 -6.05
C SER A 633 -22.88 5.74 -5.90
N GLY A 634 -23.35 5.53 -4.67
CA GLY A 634 -24.75 5.62 -4.27
C GLY A 634 -25.47 4.27 -4.29
N ARG A 635 -26.10 3.91 -3.16
CA ARG A 635 -26.78 2.62 -2.98
C ARG A 635 -27.90 2.45 -4.01
N THR A 636 -28.66 3.51 -4.26
CA THR A 636 -29.78 3.49 -5.22
C THR A 636 -29.38 3.93 -6.61
N THR A 637 -28.27 4.66 -6.76
CA THR A 637 -27.86 5.22 -8.06
C THR A 637 -27.30 4.16 -9.01
N LEU A 638 -26.51 3.20 -8.52
CA LEU A 638 -26.04 2.03 -9.29
C LEU A 638 -27.08 0.88 -9.23
N ASN A 639 -28.28 1.18 -9.70
CA ASN A 639 -29.50 0.42 -9.38
C ASN A 639 -29.53 -1.04 -9.87
N GLY A 640 -28.91 -1.36 -11.00
CA GLY A 640 -28.98 -2.71 -11.60
C GLY A 640 -28.01 -3.74 -11.01
N GLU A 641 -26.87 -3.29 -10.48
CA GLU A 641 -25.75 -4.18 -10.10
C GLU A 641 -25.97 -4.92 -8.77
N GLY A 642 -26.82 -4.39 -7.90
CA GLY A 642 -27.24 -5.05 -6.67
C GLY A 642 -26.18 -5.13 -5.56
N LEU A 643 -26.32 -6.15 -4.71
CA LEU A 643 -25.78 -6.22 -3.35
C LEU A 643 -24.29 -5.88 -3.22
N GLN A 644 -23.45 -6.41 -4.09
CA GLN A 644 -21.98 -6.28 -3.98
C GLN A 644 -21.40 -5.04 -4.69
N HIS A 645 -22.23 -4.19 -5.30
CA HIS A 645 -21.77 -3.02 -6.06
C HIS A 645 -22.38 -1.71 -5.56
N GLN A 646 -23.64 -1.75 -5.12
CA GLN A 646 -24.37 -0.59 -4.64
C GLN A 646 -23.73 -0.06 -3.36
N ASP A 647 -22.96 1.02 -3.46
CA ASP A 647 -22.22 1.60 -2.35
C ASP A 647 -23.00 2.72 -1.68
N GLY A 648 -23.34 2.53 -0.41
CA GLY A 648 -23.86 3.57 0.46
C GLY A 648 -23.05 3.76 1.74
N HIS A 649 -21.77 3.40 1.78
CA HIS A 649 -20.99 3.44 3.03
C HIS A 649 -19.50 3.79 2.87
N SER A 650 -18.96 3.90 1.65
CA SER A 650 -17.56 4.26 1.43
C SER A 650 -17.18 5.61 2.03
N LEU A 651 -18.07 6.60 2.03
CA LEU A 651 -17.83 7.92 2.66
C LEU A 651 -17.63 7.81 4.18
N LEU A 652 -18.35 6.90 4.83
CA LEU A 652 -18.16 6.64 6.27
C LEU A 652 -16.81 5.96 6.52
N MET A 653 -16.45 4.96 5.71
CA MET A 653 -15.15 4.30 5.80
C MET A 653 -14.00 5.29 5.55
N ALA A 654 -14.14 6.16 4.55
CA ALA A 654 -13.16 7.19 4.22
C ALA A 654 -12.89 8.14 5.39
N HIS A 655 -13.93 8.48 6.17
CA HIS A 655 -13.80 9.34 7.34
C HIS A 655 -12.88 8.77 8.44
N THR A 656 -12.68 7.45 8.48
CA THR A 656 -11.76 6.81 9.44
C THR A 656 -10.28 7.15 9.19
N ASN A 657 -9.93 7.60 7.98
CA ASN A 657 -8.56 7.96 7.61
C ASN A 657 -8.33 9.49 7.78
N PRO A 658 -7.42 9.92 8.68
CA PRO A 658 -7.20 11.35 8.94
C PRO A 658 -6.66 12.16 7.75
N ALA A 659 -5.98 11.51 6.81
CA ALA A 659 -5.40 12.18 5.64
C ALA A 659 -6.37 12.27 4.45
N VAL A 660 -7.51 11.58 4.51
CA VAL A 660 -8.48 11.55 3.42
C VAL A 660 -9.53 12.64 3.61
N ARG A 661 -9.69 13.55 2.64
CA ARG A 661 -10.85 14.45 2.55
C ARG A 661 -11.90 13.82 1.64
N ALA A 662 -13.08 13.52 2.17
CA ALA A 662 -14.13 12.80 1.46
C ALA A 662 -15.26 13.75 1.04
N TRP A 663 -15.67 13.69 -0.23
CA TRP A 663 -16.61 14.62 -0.84
C TRP A 663 -17.76 13.87 -1.55
N ASP A 664 -18.97 14.41 -1.42
CA ASP A 664 -20.21 13.89 -2.01
C ASP A 664 -20.94 14.94 -2.89
N PRO A 665 -20.29 15.40 -3.98
CA PRO A 665 -20.81 16.48 -4.80
C PRO A 665 -22.10 16.09 -5.56
N ALA A 666 -23.07 17.01 -5.54
CA ALA A 666 -24.30 16.94 -6.32
C ALA A 666 -24.18 17.66 -7.68
N PHE A 667 -23.25 18.60 -7.85
CA PHE A 667 -23.21 19.42 -9.08
C PHE A 667 -21.82 19.49 -9.71
N ALA A 668 -21.79 19.70 -11.03
CA ALA A 668 -20.54 19.74 -11.80
C ALA A 668 -19.56 20.84 -11.34
N TYR A 669 -20.05 22.02 -10.96
CA TYR A 669 -19.20 23.10 -10.44
C TYR A 669 -18.59 22.77 -9.07
N GLU A 670 -19.24 21.92 -8.26
CA GLU A 670 -18.68 21.48 -6.97
C GLU A 670 -17.47 20.58 -7.20
N ILE A 671 -17.55 19.66 -8.16
CA ILE A 671 -16.40 18.82 -8.57
C ILE A 671 -15.23 19.67 -9.03
N ALA A 672 -15.52 20.69 -9.87
CA ALA A 672 -14.51 21.60 -10.38
C ALA A 672 -13.79 22.36 -9.25
N ALA A 673 -14.54 22.92 -8.31
CA ALA A 673 -14.03 23.57 -7.10
C ALA A 673 -13.18 22.62 -6.24
N ILE A 674 -13.68 21.41 -5.97
CA ILE A 674 -13.00 20.42 -5.12
C ILE A 674 -11.67 19.96 -5.74
N ILE A 675 -11.64 19.66 -7.04
CA ILE A 675 -10.41 19.23 -7.72
C ILE A 675 -9.40 20.38 -7.77
N LYS A 676 -9.85 21.59 -8.12
CA LYS A 676 -9.00 22.79 -8.15
C LYS A 676 -8.37 23.04 -6.79
N HIS A 677 -9.18 23.04 -5.73
CA HIS A 677 -8.69 23.21 -4.36
C HIS A 677 -7.74 22.10 -3.95
N GLY A 678 -8.07 20.84 -4.23
CA GLY A 678 -7.22 19.69 -3.89
C GLY A 678 -5.84 19.78 -4.55
N ILE A 679 -5.77 20.21 -5.82
CA ILE A 679 -4.47 20.41 -6.50
C ILE A 679 -3.68 21.52 -5.80
N ASN A 680 -4.31 22.66 -5.48
CA ASN A 680 -3.66 23.76 -4.78
C ASN A 680 -3.14 23.32 -3.40
N GLU A 681 -3.99 22.66 -2.61
CA GLU A 681 -3.65 22.20 -1.27
C GLU A 681 -2.46 21.22 -1.28
N MET A 682 -2.44 20.27 -2.23
CA MET A 682 -1.39 19.26 -2.31
C MET A 682 -0.08 19.77 -2.90
N TYR A 683 -0.14 20.61 -3.93
CA TYR A 683 1.04 20.94 -4.75
C TYR A 683 1.46 22.41 -4.67
N VAL A 684 0.70 23.28 -3.99
CA VAL A 684 1.10 24.66 -3.69
C VAL A 684 1.28 24.83 -2.18
N GLU A 685 0.30 24.40 -1.39
CA GLU A 685 0.37 24.45 0.09
C GLU A 685 1.14 23.28 0.70
N ASN A 686 1.54 22.29 -0.12
CA ASN A 686 2.33 21.12 0.28
C ASN A 686 1.69 20.27 1.40
N LYS A 687 0.36 20.19 1.45
CA LYS A 687 -0.32 19.30 2.40
C LYS A 687 -0.41 17.88 1.84
N ASP A 688 -0.06 16.89 2.66
CA ASP A 688 -0.15 15.49 2.25
C ASP A 688 -1.51 14.90 2.63
N VAL A 689 -2.49 15.24 1.80
CA VAL A 689 -3.86 14.77 1.86
C VAL A 689 -4.20 13.96 0.62
N ILE A 690 -5.21 13.11 0.73
CA ILE A 690 -5.81 12.38 -0.39
C ILE A 690 -7.26 12.86 -0.51
N ASN A 691 -7.70 13.22 -1.70
CA ASN A 691 -9.10 13.59 -1.92
C ASN A 691 -9.87 12.35 -2.42
N TYR A 692 -10.90 11.94 -1.69
CA TYR A 692 -11.88 10.96 -2.13
C TYR A 692 -13.14 11.67 -2.62
N ILE A 693 -13.52 11.48 -3.88
CA ILE A 693 -14.69 12.13 -4.47
C ILE A 693 -15.65 11.04 -4.95
N ALA A 694 -16.84 10.99 -4.36
CA ALA A 694 -17.93 10.15 -4.84
C ALA A 694 -18.45 10.72 -6.18
N LEU A 695 -18.47 9.88 -7.21
CA LEU A 695 -18.98 10.22 -8.53
C LEU A 695 -20.11 9.27 -8.91
N TYR A 696 -21.10 9.79 -9.61
CA TYR A 696 -22.37 9.14 -9.87
C TYR A 696 -22.60 8.95 -11.36
N ASN A 697 -23.42 7.97 -11.75
CA ASN A 697 -23.72 7.63 -13.15
C ASN A 697 -25.13 8.05 -13.60
N GLU A 698 -25.90 8.74 -12.75
CA GLU A 698 -27.19 9.31 -13.14
C GLU A 698 -27.00 10.67 -13.81
N ASN A 699 -27.62 10.84 -14.98
CA ASN A 699 -27.63 12.11 -15.69
C ASN A 699 -28.77 13.00 -15.20
N TYR A 700 -28.48 14.29 -15.06
CA TYR A 700 -29.46 15.34 -14.84
C TYR A 700 -28.91 16.69 -15.29
N SER A 701 -29.78 17.70 -15.35
CA SER A 701 -29.38 19.07 -15.63
C SER A 701 -28.44 19.60 -14.54
N MET A 702 -27.26 20.07 -14.94
CA MET A 702 -26.29 20.65 -14.00
C MET A 702 -26.51 22.16 -13.93
N PRO A 703 -26.85 22.73 -12.77
CA PRO A 703 -27.13 24.15 -12.64
C PRO A 703 -25.85 24.98 -12.69
N LYS A 704 -26.01 26.28 -12.96
CA LYS A 704 -24.96 27.27 -12.71
C LYS A 704 -24.71 27.46 -11.22
N VAL A 705 -23.56 28.03 -10.87
CA VAL A 705 -23.24 28.38 -9.47
C VAL A 705 -24.33 29.34 -8.92
N PRO A 706 -24.95 29.05 -7.77
CA PRO A 706 -25.96 29.94 -7.18
C PRO A 706 -25.38 31.32 -6.84
N LYS A 707 -26.21 32.36 -6.97
CA LYS A 707 -25.78 33.74 -6.69
C LYS A 707 -25.41 33.88 -5.21
N GLY A 708 -24.19 34.36 -4.94
CA GLY A 708 -23.70 34.60 -3.58
C GLY A 708 -23.00 33.40 -2.93
N VAL A 709 -22.94 32.25 -3.61
CA VAL A 709 -22.12 31.10 -3.20
C VAL A 709 -20.72 31.27 -3.79
N GLU A 710 -19.70 31.23 -2.94
CA GLU A 710 -18.30 31.26 -3.33
C GLU A 710 -17.67 29.87 -3.25
N GLU A 711 -16.51 29.68 -3.89
CA GLU A 711 -15.77 28.40 -3.87
C GLU A 711 -15.49 27.92 -2.43
N LYS A 712 -15.18 28.84 -1.51
CA LYS A 712 -14.95 28.54 -0.09
C LYS A 712 -16.17 27.90 0.59
N ASP A 713 -17.38 28.24 0.15
CA ASP A 713 -18.61 27.70 0.74
C ASP A 713 -18.80 26.24 0.33
N ILE A 714 -18.48 25.90 -0.92
CA ILE A 714 -18.45 24.52 -1.43
C ILE A 714 -17.42 23.69 -0.64
N LEU A 715 -16.23 24.24 -0.44
CA LEU A 715 -15.12 23.56 0.24
C LEU A 715 -15.32 23.42 1.75
N SER A 716 -16.11 24.31 2.36
CA SER A 716 -16.45 24.23 3.79
C SER A 716 -17.43 23.10 4.13
N GLY A 717 -17.96 22.39 3.12
CA GLY A 717 -18.77 21.19 3.29
C GLY A 717 -20.29 21.42 3.20
N MET A 718 -20.79 22.66 3.28
CA MET A 718 -22.19 22.98 2.98
C MET A 718 -22.45 24.45 2.61
N TYR A 719 -23.50 24.66 1.82
CA TYR A 719 -24.03 25.97 1.49
C TYR A 719 -25.53 25.93 1.14
N LEU A 720 -26.20 27.08 1.28
CA LEU A 720 -27.61 27.24 0.91
C LEU A 720 -27.73 27.26 -0.62
N TYR A 721 -28.34 26.24 -1.19
CA TYR A 721 -28.52 26.13 -2.64
C TYR A 721 -29.72 26.95 -3.13
N ARG A 722 -30.88 26.79 -2.49
CA ARG A 722 -32.12 27.47 -2.89
C ARG A 722 -33.11 27.59 -1.73
N GLU A 723 -33.82 28.71 -1.66
CA GLU A 723 -34.99 28.89 -0.79
C GLU A 723 -36.29 28.74 -1.59
N PHE A 724 -37.27 28.08 -0.98
CA PHE A 724 -38.65 27.93 -1.46
C PHE A 724 -39.56 28.62 -0.44
N GLN A 725 -40.02 29.83 -0.77
CA GLN A 725 -40.79 30.67 0.14
C GLN A 725 -42.28 30.63 -0.23
N THR A 726 -43.14 30.54 0.79
CA THR A 726 -44.59 30.69 0.64
C THR A 726 -44.95 32.17 0.59
N ASN A 727 -45.96 32.52 -0.21
CA ASN A 727 -46.37 33.92 -0.37
C ASN A 727 -47.49 34.25 0.64
N SER A 728 -47.10 34.68 1.84
CA SER A 728 -48.00 34.85 3.00
C SER A 728 -49.11 35.89 2.81
N GLU A 729 -48.95 36.85 1.89
CA GLU A 729 -49.98 37.86 1.57
C GLU A 729 -51.07 37.37 0.58
N LEU A 730 -50.82 36.29 -0.16
CA LEU A 730 -51.72 35.79 -1.22
C LEU A 730 -52.36 34.44 -0.86
N ASP A 731 -51.73 33.64 0.01
CA ASP A 731 -52.16 32.27 0.30
C ASP A 731 -52.64 32.12 1.74
N LYS A 732 -53.98 32.17 1.94
CA LYS A 732 -54.62 32.00 3.27
C LYS A 732 -54.37 30.62 3.90
N SER A 733 -53.75 29.70 3.16
CA SER A 733 -53.38 28.35 3.60
C SER A 733 -51.94 28.22 4.13
N SER A 734 -51.10 29.27 4.04
CA SER A 734 -49.69 29.20 4.45
C SER A 734 -49.54 29.02 5.97
N LEU A 735 -48.77 28.02 6.41
CA LEU A 735 -48.64 27.67 7.83
C LEU A 735 -47.56 28.47 8.59
N ASP A 736 -46.86 29.41 7.93
CA ASP A 736 -45.65 30.09 8.44
C ASP A 736 -44.61 29.11 9.04
N LEU A 737 -44.39 28.01 8.31
CA LEU A 737 -43.43 26.96 8.67
C LEU A 737 -42.30 26.93 7.66
N THR A 738 -41.06 26.96 8.16
CA THR A 738 -39.85 26.75 7.35
C THR A 738 -39.10 25.53 7.86
N VAL A 739 -38.68 24.66 6.96
CA VAL A 739 -37.81 23.49 7.24
C VAL A 739 -36.50 23.58 6.48
N ASN A 740 -35.46 22.92 6.99
CA ASN A 740 -34.23 22.71 6.24
C ASN A 740 -34.26 21.32 5.60
N LEU A 741 -33.87 21.24 4.33
CA LEU A 741 -33.68 19.98 3.61
C LEU A 741 -32.23 19.90 3.13
N PHE A 742 -31.49 18.89 3.58
CA PHE A 742 -30.10 18.67 3.15
C PHE A 742 -30.06 17.56 2.11
N GLY A 743 -29.35 17.80 1.01
CA GLY A 743 -29.11 16.83 -0.04
C GLY A 743 -27.63 16.80 -0.44
N SER A 744 -27.20 15.66 -0.97
CA SER A 744 -25.87 15.42 -1.54
C SER A 744 -26.00 14.41 -2.68
N GLY A 745 -25.01 14.37 -3.57
CA GLY A 745 -25.07 13.52 -4.76
C GLY A 745 -26.37 13.68 -5.58
N PRO A 746 -26.80 12.65 -6.33
CA PRO A 746 -28.01 12.68 -7.17
C PRO A 746 -29.31 12.74 -6.38
N ILE A 747 -29.28 12.44 -5.08
CA ILE A 747 -30.46 12.56 -4.20
C ILE A 747 -30.90 14.01 -4.04
N MET A 748 -30.04 14.98 -4.39
CA MET A 748 -30.43 16.38 -4.55
C MET A 748 -31.66 16.54 -5.47
N LYS A 749 -31.85 15.68 -6.50
CA LYS A 749 -33.06 15.69 -7.34
C LYS A 749 -34.33 15.43 -6.52
N GLN A 750 -34.28 14.42 -5.65
CA GLN A 750 -35.40 14.03 -4.78
C GLN A 750 -35.70 15.11 -3.73
N VAL A 751 -34.64 15.73 -3.19
CA VAL A 751 -34.77 16.84 -2.24
C VAL A 751 -35.42 18.07 -2.86
N LEU A 752 -35.03 18.44 -4.09
CA LEU A 752 -35.61 19.57 -4.81
C LEU A 752 -37.07 19.32 -5.20
N GLU A 753 -37.41 18.10 -5.62
CA GLU A 753 -38.80 17.72 -5.90
C GLU A 753 -39.66 17.74 -4.62
N ALA A 754 -39.14 17.20 -3.51
CA ALA A 754 -39.81 17.26 -2.22
C ALA A 754 -40.04 18.72 -1.75
N ALA A 755 -39.09 19.62 -2.00
CA ALA A 755 -39.23 21.04 -1.69
C ALA A 755 -40.38 21.71 -2.46
N GLU A 756 -40.55 21.38 -3.75
CA GLU A 756 -41.68 21.87 -4.57
C GLU A 756 -43.02 21.27 -4.07
N ILE A 757 -43.06 19.99 -3.70
CA ILE A 757 -44.26 19.36 -3.12
C ILE A 757 -44.65 20.02 -1.79
N LEU A 758 -43.68 20.29 -0.91
CA LEU A 758 -43.89 20.99 0.36
C LEU A 758 -44.38 22.43 0.15
N LEU A 759 -43.81 23.13 -0.84
CA LEU A 759 -44.24 24.49 -1.21
C LEU A 759 -45.71 24.51 -1.64
N ASN A 760 -46.13 23.53 -2.46
CA ASN A 760 -47.53 23.37 -2.88
C ASN A 760 -48.47 23.01 -1.71
N LYS A 761 -47.93 22.47 -0.61
CA LYS A 761 -48.65 22.20 0.65
C LYS A 761 -48.55 23.37 1.64
N GLY A 762 -48.03 24.53 1.24
CA GLY A 762 -47.95 25.73 2.07
C GLY A 762 -46.83 25.71 3.12
N ILE A 763 -45.78 24.89 2.92
CA ILE A 763 -44.62 24.77 3.80
C ILE A 763 -43.38 25.30 3.07
N ALA A 764 -42.72 26.31 3.63
CA ALA A 764 -41.48 26.86 3.08
C ALA A 764 -40.31 25.92 3.39
N SER A 765 -39.28 25.92 2.53
CA SER A 765 -38.07 25.13 2.77
C SER A 765 -36.80 25.83 2.31
N LYS A 766 -35.70 25.54 3.01
CA LYS A 766 -34.35 25.90 2.61
C LYS A 766 -33.60 24.64 2.22
N VAL A 767 -33.21 24.54 0.95
CA VAL A 767 -32.47 23.40 0.42
C VAL A 767 -30.98 23.70 0.46
N TRP A 768 -30.23 22.82 1.12
CA TRP A 768 -28.79 22.92 1.34
C TRP A 768 -28.07 21.83 0.55
N SER A 769 -27.03 22.21 -0.19
CA SER A 769 -26.09 21.23 -0.74
C SER A 769 -25.04 20.93 0.32
N VAL A 770 -24.89 19.66 0.68
CA VAL A 770 -23.88 19.20 1.62
C VAL A 770 -22.82 18.43 0.85
N THR A 771 -21.73 19.11 0.52
CA THR A 771 -20.61 18.56 -0.26
C THR A 771 -19.70 17.67 0.56
N SER A 772 -19.69 17.79 1.90
CA SER A 772 -18.98 16.86 2.79
C SER A 772 -19.46 16.90 4.24
N TYR A 773 -20.12 15.82 4.70
CA TYR A 773 -20.39 15.61 6.13
C TYR A 773 -19.12 15.38 6.95
N GLY A 774 -18.09 14.78 6.35
CA GLY A 774 -16.82 14.47 7.02
C GLY A 774 -16.03 15.74 7.36
N GLU A 775 -15.94 16.69 6.43
CA GLU A 775 -15.24 17.96 6.66
C GLU A 775 -16.00 18.85 7.65
N LEU A 776 -17.33 18.92 7.56
CA LEU A 776 -18.16 19.63 8.54
C LEU A 776 -17.96 19.08 9.96
N ARG A 777 -17.85 17.76 10.10
CA ARG A 777 -17.56 17.14 11.39
C ARG A 777 -16.16 17.50 11.90
N ARG A 778 -15.14 17.51 11.03
CA ARG A 778 -13.76 17.88 11.42
C ARG A 778 -13.69 19.33 11.91
N ASP A 779 -14.27 20.25 11.17
CA ASP A 779 -14.40 21.66 11.56
C ASP A 779 -15.09 21.82 12.91
N ALA A 780 -16.23 21.15 13.09
CA ALA A 780 -16.98 21.23 14.34
C ALA A 780 -16.22 20.64 15.54
N MET A 781 -15.51 19.52 15.34
CA MET A 781 -14.64 18.91 16.37
C MET A 781 -13.46 19.81 16.74
N GLU A 782 -12.86 20.52 15.78
CA GLU A 782 -11.78 21.47 16.03
C GLU A 782 -12.27 22.63 16.90
N SER A 783 -13.42 23.23 16.55
CA SER A 783 -14.05 24.26 17.36
C SER A 783 -14.45 23.76 18.75
N GLU A 784 -14.95 22.53 18.89
CA GLU A 784 -15.26 21.94 20.19
C GLU A 784 -14.02 21.68 21.06
N ASP A 785 -12.94 21.14 20.49
CA ASP A 785 -11.70 20.92 21.22
C ASP A 785 -11.12 22.24 21.73
N TRP A 786 -11.16 23.29 20.90
CA TRP A 786 -10.79 24.63 21.33
C TRP A 786 -11.69 25.12 22.47
N ASN A 787 -13.01 25.02 22.33
CA ASN A 787 -13.98 25.48 23.33
C ASN A 787 -13.81 24.74 24.67
N ARG A 788 -13.56 23.43 24.64
CA ARG A 788 -13.30 22.61 25.83
C ARG A 788 -12.01 23.02 26.55
N ARG A 789 -10.97 23.39 25.80
CA ARG A 789 -9.67 23.84 26.36
C ARG A 789 -9.69 25.30 26.82
N HIS A 790 -10.69 26.09 26.41
CA HIS A 790 -10.79 27.52 26.71
C HIS A 790 -12.19 27.94 27.23
N PRO A 791 -12.68 27.38 28.34
CA PRO A 791 -14.06 27.55 28.80
C PRO A 791 -14.45 28.98 29.21
N THR A 792 -13.48 29.86 29.41
CA THR A 792 -13.69 31.27 29.81
C THR A 792 -13.47 32.27 28.67
N LYS A 793 -13.11 31.79 27.47
CA LYS A 793 -12.91 32.62 26.27
C LYS A 793 -14.18 32.62 25.41
N GLU A 794 -14.23 33.54 24.45
CA GLU A 794 -15.29 33.58 23.45
C GLU A 794 -15.31 32.28 22.67
N ARG A 795 -16.49 31.65 22.56
CA ARG A 795 -16.61 30.34 21.92
C ARG A 795 -16.36 30.45 20.43
N HIS A 796 -15.51 29.57 19.90
CA HIS A 796 -15.39 29.38 18.46
C HIS A 796 -16.68 28.74 17.93
N SER A 797 -17.28 29.35 16.91
CA SER A 797 -18.37 28.73 16.14
C SER A 797 -17.79 27.76 15.12
N ASN A 798 -18.66 26.99 14.49
CA ASN A 798 -18.31 26.09 13.40
C ASN A 798 -19.23 26.36 12.21
N ARG A 799 -18.87 25.83 11.04
CA ARG A 799 -19.56 26.10 9.78
C ARG A 799 -21.06 25.77 9.85
N ILE A 800 -21.43 24.68 10.51
CA ILE A 800 -22.83 24.25 10.65
C ILE A 800 -23.63 25.30 11.42
N GLN A 801 -23.09 25.78 12.54
CA GLN A 801 -23.72 26.80 13.38
C GLN A 801 -23.82 28.15 12.67
N GLU A 802 -22.78 28.56 11.95
CA GLU A 802 -22.74 29.81 11.18
C GLU A 802 -23.79 29.83 10.06
N GLN A 803 -23.99 28.70 9.37
CA GLN A 803 -24.93 28.59 8.26
C GLN A 803 -26.38 28.45 8.74
N LEU A 804 -26.64 27.63 9.76
CA LEU A 804 -28.00 27.27 10.15
C LEU A 804 -28.60 28.18 11.23
N GLY A 805 -27.77 28.80 12.07
CA GLY A 805 -28.22 29.56 13.23
C GLY A 805 -29.08 28.71 14.18
N ASN A 806 -29.99 29.36 14.93
CA ASN A 806 -30.92 28.70 15.87
C ASN A 806 -32.40 28.78 15.40
N SER A 807 -32.65 29.15 14.14
CA SER A 807 -33.98 29.63 13.72
C SER A 807 -34.92 28.56 13.15
N VAL A 808 -34.40 27.40 12.70
CA VAL A 808 -35.21 26.40 12.00
C VAL A 808 -35.45 25.18 12.90
N PRO A 809 -36.71 24.83 13.24
CA PRO A 809 -37.01 23.80 14.23
C PRO A 809 -36.83 22.36 13.72
N VAL A 810 -36.93 22.13 12.41
CA VAL A 810 -36.84 20.80 11.79
C VAL A 810 -35.89 20.83 10.60
N THR A 811 -34.94 19.90 10.61
CA THR A 811 -34.00 19.64 9.52
C THR A 811 -34.11 18.17 9.11
N ILE A 812 -34.30 17.92 7.81
CA ILE A 812 -34.29 16.58 7.20
C ILE A 812 -33.05 16.46 6.32
N ALA A 813 -32.17 15.51 6.62
CA ALA A 813 -31.03 15.17 5.78
C ALA A 813 -31.27 13.88 5.01
N VAL A 814 -31.00 13.90 3.72
CA VAL A 814 -31.28 12.77 2.81
C VAL A 814 -30.00 12.44 2.05
N SER A 815 -29.64 11.15 2.02
CA SER A 815 -28.40 10.68 1.42
C SER A 815 -28.60 9.34 0.70
N ASP A 816 -27.85 9.12 -0.39
CA ASP A 816 -27.73 7.78 -1.03
C ASP A 816 -26.75 6.85 -0.29
N ASN A 817 -26.42 7.24 0.94
CA ASN A 817 -25.55 6.55 1.88
C ASN A 817 -26.35 6.24 3.15
N ILE A 818 -25.86 5.31 3.95
CA ILE A 818 -26.43 4.96 5.25
C ILE A 818 -26.55 6.19 6.15
N ALA A 819 -27.55 6.18 7.05
CA ALA A 819 -27.88 7.30 7.92
C ALA A 819 -26.70 7.77 8.78
N ALA A 820 -25.76 6.86 9.08
CA ALA A 820 -24.53 7.17 9.80
C ALA A 820 -23.65 8.25 9.12
N VAL A 821 -23.77 8.48 7.81
CA VAL A 821 -23.01 9.53 7.12
C VAL A 821 -23.56 10.93 7.48
N PRO A 822 -24.85 11.26 7.25
CA PRO A 822 -25.38 12.53 7.74
C PRO A 822 -25.37 12.68 9.26
N ASP A 823 -25.51 11.58 10.02
CA ASP A 823 -25.50 11.62 11.49
C ASP A 823 -24.16 12.10 12.08
N LEU A 824 -23.07 12.10 11.30
CA LEU A 824 -21.76 12.65 11.71
C LEU A 824 -21.85 14.08 12.26
N ILE A 825 -22.81 14.88 11.78
CA ILE A 825 -22.96 16.30 12.15
C ILE A 825 -24.08 16.57 13.16
N ARG A 826 -24.86 15.54 13.54
CA ARG A 826 -26.05 15.66 14.40
C ARG A 826 -25.84 16.54 15.65
N PRO A 827 -24.72 16.45 16.40
CA PRO A 827 -24.52 17.24 17.63
C PRO A 827 -24.51 18.76 17.42
N TRP A 828 -24.25 19.23 16.19
CA TRP A 828 -24.06 20.65 15.89
C TRP A 828 -25.20 21.30 15.11
N VAL A 829 -26.19 20.51 14.70
CA VAL A 829 -27.41 21.01 14.07
C VAL A 829 -28.43 21.39 15.14
N SER A 830 -28.91 22.63 15.11
CA SER A 830 -29.97 23.09 16.03
C SER A 830 -31.33 22.48 15.69
N GLY A 831 -32.21 22.33 16.69
CA GLY A 831 -33.55 21.80 16.50
C GLY A 831 -33.56 20.28 16.32
N ASN A 832 -34.61 19.76 15.68
CA ASN A 832 -34.74 18.33 15.42
C ASN A 832 -34.05 17.97 14.09
N PHE A 833 -33.05 17.10 14.17
CA PHE A 833 -32.33 16.56 13.01
C PHE A 833 -32.79 15.13 12.72
N HIS A 834 -33.40 14.93 11.55
CA HIS A 834 -33.84 13.62 11.06
C HIS A 834 -33.03 13.23 9.82
N VAL A 835 -32.74 11.95 9.70
CA VAL A 835 -31.91 11.42 8.61
C VAL A 835 -32.67 10.32 7.88
N LEU A 836 -32.64 10.39 6.55
CA LEU A 836 -33.07 9.35 5.63
C LEU A 836 -31.84 8.87 4.87
N GLY A 837 -31.53 7.59 5.03
CA GLY A 837 -30.35 6.96 4.44
C GLY A 837 -30.66 5.55 3.96
N THR A 838 -29.71 4.96 3.26
CA THR A 838 -29.88 3.68 2.56
C THR A 838 -29.29 2.52 3.34
N ASP A 839 -29.69 2.38 4.60
CA ASP A 839 -29.29 1.29 5.50
C ASP A 839 -29.81 -0.07 4.99
N GLY A 840 -28.98 -1.11 5.13
CA GLY A 840 -29.26 -2.47 4.62
C GLY A 840 -28.48 -2.83 3.35
N PHE A 841 -28.64 -4.08 2.91
CA PHE A 841 -27.99 -4.62 1.70
C PHE A 841 -28.65 -4.09 0.41
N GLY A 842 -27.82 -3.83 -0.60
CA GLY A 842 -28.25 -3.50 -1.96
C GLY A 842 -29.05 -4.63 -2.63
N ARG A 843 -29.84 -4.28 -3.64
CA ARG A 843 -30.62 -5.19 -4.50
C ARG A 843 -30.84 -4.58 -5.88
N SER A 844 -31.02 -5.42 -6.90
CA SER A 844 -31.21 -4.96 -8.27
C SER A 844 -32.65 -4.54 -8.52
N ASP A 845 -32.88 -3.28 -8.92
CA ASP A 845 -34.19 -2.76 -9.36
C ASP A 845 -33.98 -1.44 -10.16
N THR A 846 -35.05 -0.70 -10.47
CA THR A 846 -34.99 0.68 -10.99
C THR A 846 -34.54 1.67 -9.90
N ARG A 847 -34.03 2.85 -10.28
CA ARG A 847 -33.63 3.87 -9.29
C ARG A 847 -34.83 4.31 -8.44
N GLU A 848 -35.99 4.45 -9.09
CA GLU A 848 -37.26 4.84 -8.49
C GLU A 848 -37.69 3.82 -7.42
N SER A 849 -37.73 2.53 -7.78
CA SER A 849 -38.06 1.45 -6.83
C SER A 849 -37.10 1.41 -5.65
N LEU A 850 -35.78 1.53 -5.89
CA LEU A 850 -34.80 1.48 -4.80
C LEU A 850 -34.92 2.69 -3.87
N ARG A 851 -35.11 3.90 -4.41
CA ARG A 851 -35.29 5.10 -3.59
C ARG A 851 -36.56 5.02 -2.75
N ARG A 852 -37.65 4.48 -3.30
CA ARG A 852 -38.86 4.16 -2.53
C ARG A 852 -38.58 3.12 -1.46
N PHE A 853 -37.91 2.03 -1.82
CA PHE A 853 -37.60 0.91 -0.92
C PHE A 853 -36.77 1.36 0.30
N TYR A 854 -35.77 2.22 0.11
CA TYR A 854 -34.98 2.80 1.20
C TYR A 854 -35.62 4.04 1.85
N GLY A 855 -36.78 4.51 1.35
CA GLY A 855 -37.47 5.66 1.91
C GLY A 855 -36.76 7.01 1.70
N ILE A 856 -36.01 7.16 0.59
CA ILE A 856 -35.25 8.37 0.25
C ILE A 856 -35.73 9.08 -1.04
N ASP A 857 -36.87 8.65 -1.60
CA ASP A 857 -37.51 9.37 -2.70
C ASP A 857 -38.28 10.62 -2.23
N SER A 858 -38.69 11.46 -3.18
CA SER A 858 -39.35 12.75 -2.92
C SER A 858 -40.59 12.61 -2.02
N ASP A 859 -41.48 11.66 -2.28
CA ASP A 859 -42.65 11.45 -1.43
C ASP A 859 -42.31 10.98 -0.01
N SER A 860 -41.29 10.13 0.15
CA SER A 860 -40.85 9.68 1.48
C SER A 860 -40.28 10.87 2.25
N ILE A 861 -39.47 11.72 1.59
CA ILE A 861 -38.94 12.95 2.19
C ILE A 861 -40.08 13.85 2.68
N VAL A 862 -41.13 14.05 1.87
CA VAL A 862 -42.32 14.83 2.25
C VAL A 862 -43.02 14.19 3.46
N LEU A 863 -43.28 12.89 3.42
CA LEU A 863 -43.96 12.16 4.51
C LEU A 863 -43.19 12.31 5.84
N TYR A 864 -41.88 12.09 5.81
CA TYR A 864 -41.02 12.21 6.98
C TYR A 864 -40.92 13.66 7.48
N THR A 865 -40.90 14.64 6.58
CA THR A 865 -40.95 16.07 6.93
C THR A 865 -42.24 16.41 7.67
N LEU A 866 -43.40 15.98 7.14
CA LEU A 866 -44.69 16.20 7.78
C LEU A 866 -44.76 15.50 9.15
N SER A 867 -44.30 14.25 9.24
CA SER A 867 -44.20 13.51 10.52
C SER A 867 -43.31 14.22 11.55
N ALA A 868 -42.17 14.78 11.13
CA ALA A 868 -41.29 15.57 12.00
C ALA A 868 -41.93 16.90 12.44
N LEU A 869 -42.69 17.55 11.56
CA LEU A 869 -43.45 18.76 11.88
C LEU A 869 -44.57 18.48 12.89
N VAL A 870 -45.33 17.39 12.72
CA VAL A 870 -46.33 16.94 13.72
C VAL A 870 -45.67 16.76 15.08
N ARG A 871 -44.51 16.07 15.12
CA ARG A 871 -43.79 15.80 16.37
C ARG A 871 -43.18 17.03 17.05
N SER A 872 -42.78 18.02 16.27
CA SER A 872 -42.17 19.25 16.80
C SER A 872 -43.19 20.30 17.26
N HIS A 873 -44.43 20.26 16.72
CA HIS A 873 -45.46 21.28 16.97
C HIS A 873 -46.60 20.81 17.88
N HIS A 874 -46.36 19.78 18.71
CA HIS A 874 -47.35 19.24 19.65
C HIS A 874 -47.99 20.29 20.60
N SER A 875 -47.37 21.45 20.78
CA SER A 875 -47.85 22.55 21.64
C SER A 875 -48.62 23.66 20.91
N LYS A 876 -48.84 23.58 19.59
CA LYS A 876 -49.60 24.58 18.79
C LYS A 876 -50.81 23.92 18.08
N PRO A 877 -51.98 23.78 18.75
CA PRO A 877 -53.08 22.92 18.29
C PRO A 877 -53.58 23.20 16.87
N THR A 878 -53.78 24.47 16.50
CA THR A 878 -54.32 24.84 15.17
C THR A 878 -53.35 24.56 14.03
N VAL A 879 -52.05 24.76 14.25
CA VAL A 879 -51.00 24.43 13.27
C VAL A 879 -50.85 22.91 13.18
N LEU A 880 -50.94 22.23 14.32
CA LEU A 880 -50.83 20.78 14.42
C LEU A 880 -51.96 20.05 13.66
N GLU A 881 -53.22 20.49 13.78
CA GLU A 881 -54.34 19.90 13.05
C GLU A 881 -54.13 19.95 11.54
N ASN A 882 -53.71 21.10 11.00
CA ASN A 882 -53.45 21.25 9.56
C ASN A 882 -52.30 20.33 9.09
N ILE A 883 -51.21 20.23 9.85
CA ILE A 883 -50.10 19.34 9.49
C ILE A 883 -50.55 17.87 9.54
N ILE A 884 -51.37 17.47 10.53
CA ILE A 884 -51.91 16.11 10.63
C ILE A 884 -52.78 15.78 9.42
N THR A 885 -53.63 16.71 8.96
CA THR A 885 -54.41 16.52 7.73
C THR A 885 -53.49 16.31 6.53
N LEU A 886 -52.51 17.19 6.32
CA LEU A 886 -51.55 17.05 5.22
C LEU A 886 -50.76 15.74 5.28
N TYR A 887 -50.38 15.29 6.49
CA TYR A 887 -49.69 14.02 6.72
C TYR A 887 -50.57 12.83 6.32
N SER A 888 -51.82 12.78 6.81
CA SER A 888 -52.75 11.68 6.53
C SER A 888 -53.07 11.60 5.04
N GLU A 889 -53.36 12.72 4.39
CA GLU A 889 -53.62 12.78 2.94
C GLU A 889 -52.41 12.32 2.12
N HIS A 890 -51.20 12.73 2.51
CA HIS A 890 -49.98 12.32 1.81
C HIS A 890 -49.69 10.83 2.01
N LEU A 891 -49.84 10.32 3.23
CA LEU A 891 -49.68 8.90 3.54
C LEU A 891 -50.66 8.02 2.74
N GLU A 892 -51.92 8.41 2.66
CA GLU A 892 -52.93 7.72 1.85
C GLU A 892 -52.55 7.71 0.36
N SER A 893 -52.01 8.83 -0.15
CA SER A 893 -51.62 8.94 -1.56
C SER A 893 -50.46 8.03 -1.95
N MET A 894 -49.59 7.68 -1.01
CA MET A 894 -48.42 6.83 -1.26
C MET A 894 -48.77 5.33 -1.35
N ASN A 895 -49.96 4.92 -0.90
CA ASN A 895 -50.43 3.52 -0.89
C ASN A 895 -49.36 2.52 -0.39
N ILE A 896 -48.74 2.84 0.76
CA ILE A 896 -47.61 2.09 1.32
C ILE A 896 -48.13 0.78 1.93
N GLU A 897 -47.77 -0.37 1.36
CA GLU A 897 -47.83 -1.67 2.07
C GLU A 897 -46.73 -1.67 3.17
N GLU A 898 -46.91 -2.40 4.28
CA GLU A 898 -45.88 -2.52 5.33
C GLU A 898 -44.52 -2.80 4.67
N LEU A 899 -43.59 -1.83 4.77
CA LEU A 899 -42.27 -1.95 4.18
C LEU A 899 -41.61 -3.21 4.74
N ASN A 900 -41.10 -4.07 3.86
CA ASN A 900 -40.25 -5.18 4.28
C ASN A 900 -39.17 -4.64 5.21
N ASP A 901 -38.99 -5.28 6.37
CA ASP A 901 -37.97 -4.90 7.34
C ASP A 901 -36.59 -4.88 6.66
N ILE A 902 -36.14 -3.67 6.28
CA ILE A 902 -34.86 -3.42 5.61
C ILE A 902 -33.66 -3.78 6.50
N THR A 903 -33.91 -4.01 7.80
CA THR A 903 -32.94 -4.44 8.80
C THR A 903 -33.04 -5.93 9.16
N SER A 904 -34.01 -6.67 8.59
CA SER A 904 -34.06 -8.12 8.75
C SER A 904 -32.87 -8.77 8.05
N ILE A 905 -32.02 -9.44 8.82
CA ILE A 905 -30.81 -10.14 8.38
C ILE A 905 -31.15 -11.56 7.92
#